data_AF-G5SP37-F1
#
_entry.id   AF-G5SP37-F1
#
_cell.length_a   1.000
_cell.length_b   1.000
_cell.length_c   1.000
_cell.angle_alpha   90.00
_cell.angle_beta   90.00
_cell.angle_gamma   90.00
#
_symmetry.space_group_name_H-M   'P 1'
#
loop_
_entity.id
_entity.type
_entity.pdbx_description
1 polymer ?
#
loop_
_entity_poly.entity_id
_entity_poly.type
_entity_poly.pdbx_seq_one_letter_code
_entity_poly.pdbx_strand_id
1 'polypeptide(L)'
;MVFNLLSLFAMNKKHLLLFVFSYISFVCNTHAESYAHDTLVNVLRNEVQFYFDKLKNKETPAYFISLRVVDNKRLFLSSDFGLSSMDENHTRILTPQVRVGSPDLDNFAYLAQNRPSSTFTYERPSTSLPLDCDAIPVIKEVVWNGILERYEAAVKIYQQMKASQKTNVTELDSVPTFAPSAVETYYERPYSEAETGIDKERFQKYINDASRLFKDYKLTSGKVFLDYSLQRTTIVNTEGTVIAQNRKAYRLMLEAVAEADDGTPCPLYEDIFAYSEKDLPTPTELEDKVRDLAIRAEALSKAPMAEAYTGPAILSGKASAVFFHEVLGHRLEGKRRESVNNEISGMLNQRILPASFQLYLDPTLTTYQGKALSGHYLYDDEGVKGQRVDCVKDGYLRQYLMSRTPVKEFTGSNGHGRASNDRDPNPRQSNLIVETTEPYSETQLRNLLIEELKRQGKEYGYYFRTVKGGFTTRGKANAINAFNVSPIEVYRVFADGRDDQLVRGVSLIGTPLSMFSQIKAAGGESELFTGFCGSESGSIPVSGTSPMVYVSQIETQGQKAIIKSKQDLISPPETTEAENTGHRADCSLIFKAMEDEMAHVCHELATRHNTVPLFVNYVLERKHISGTESSGGVCVNKRDSGIKNNIAAHIFLGDSLMTSDTGNELNAQSIPDEIGYGSIRNALRTKSEIAYQDAVQRLDYKRTQLKQNPKPADDAAVPEFKRMPPAVWIGPSALTNPCPVTDMEQLSNRLSKVFSDYPELFNHCVKVYQKRVDYYRLTSEGQKILQPDTVFHITARASIKTDGNEVKTEYYRLHVGGINDLPSEDALMGELHRFAEYMQQKSRAKAVEDLYIGPVLYEDESAMELFAGKIANYTHSYWLWRQNKSDRKHRYLGKQVFPSDLSVWQLGNDSVYNGTKLLGYRQVDADGTRPKTLPLIEKGILKNMLTGRRPALGCPTSTGNEHFYELNRDLKTAYTTGILHVTSNRPLPLGQLRKRFLKSAKKAGLKHAYIFRHKRTSPYALIRVDLNTGKEELVEGKCYLPSIEQFRRMKAVSKEKMACNLNPTEGRGRGIIAPKAILLVDTELDITPNHGRHIDETLYELRH
;
A
#
# COMPACT_ATOMS: atom_id res chain seq x y z
N MET A 1 30.76 -15.84 -47.12
CA MET A 1 30.24 -16.26 -48.46
C MET A 1 31.24 -15.71 -49.48
N VAL A 2 32.04 -16.46 -50.25
CA VAL A 2 31.64 -17.51 -51.22
C VAL A 2 32.72 -18.60 -51.44
N PHE A 3 33.94 -18.52 -50.88
CA PHE A 3 35.05 -19.38 -51.33
C PHE A 3 35.28 -20.73 -50.62
N ASN A 4 34.48 -21.13 -49.62
CA ASN A 4 34.67 -22.40 -48.90
C ASN A 4 33.49 -23.39 -48.98
N LEU A 5 32.52 -23.16 -49.86
CA LEU A 5 31.32 -24.01 -50.00
C LEU A 5 31.49 -25.22 -50.93
N LEU A 6 32.60 -25.31 -51.68
CA LEU A 6 32.81 -26.37 -52.67
C LEU A 6 33.45 -27.65 -52.11
N SER A 7 33.97 -27.65 -50.88
CA SER A 7 34.53 -28.86 -50.23
C SER A 7 33.51 -29.65 -49.40
N LEU A 8 32.31 -29.12 -49.18
CA LEU A 8 31.25 -29.76 -48.37
C LEU A 8 30.48 -30.86 -49.10
N PHE A 9 30.61 -30.99 -50.43
CA PHE A 9 29.94 -32.04 -51.20
C PHE A 9 30.69 -33.39 -51.23
N ALA A 10 31.85 -33.49 -50.56
CA ALA A 10 32.66 -34.72 -50.53
C ALA A 10 32.84 -35.33 -49.12
N MET A 11 32.04 -34.91 -48.11
CA MET A 11 32.10 -35.51 -46.78
C MET A 11 31.02 -36.59 -46.57
N ASN A 12 31.47 -37.78 -46.14
CA ASN A 12 30.63 -38.92 -45.80
C ASN A 12 29.61 -38.55 -44.70
N LYS A 13 28.35 -39.02 -44.82
CA LYS A 13 27.22 -38.67 -43.92
C LYS A 13 27.54 -38.79 -42.43
N LYS A 14 28.42 -39.73 -42.04
CA LYS A 14 28.85 -39.90 -40.63
C LYS A 14 29.68 -38.72 -40.10
N HIS A 15 30.50 -38.08 -40.93
CA HIS A 15 31.33 -36.95 -40.50
C HIS A 15 30.56 -35.63 -40.45
N LEU A 16 29.54 -35.47 -41.30
CA LEU A 16 28.60 -34.34 -41.21
C LEU A 16 27.77 -34.40 -39.92
N LEU A 17 27.30 -35.60 -39.54
CA LEU A 17 26.59 -35.81 -38.26
C LEU A 17 27.49 -35.55 -37.04
N LEU A 18 28.74 -35.99 -37.08
CA LEU A 18 29.71 -35.71 -36.01
C LEU A 18 30.08 -34.21 -35.91
N PHE A 19 30.19 -33.50 -37.04
CA PHE A 19 30.45 -32.07 -37.04
C PHE A 19 29.25 -31.26 -36.53
N VAL A 20 28.03 -31.65 -36.91
CA VAL A 20 26.79 -31.05 -36.41
C VAL A 20 26.59 -31.34 -34.91
N PHE A 21 26.84 -32.57 -34.46
CA PHE A 21 26.82 -32.90 -33.02
C PHE A 21 27.89 -32.15 -32.24
N SER A 22 29.12 -32.06 -32.76
CA SER A 22 30.20 -31.33 -32.08
C SER A 22 29.95 -29.83 -32.06
N TYR A 23 29.30 -29.26 -33.08
CA TYR A 23 28.92 -27.84 -33.12
C TYR A 23 27.74 -27.55 -32.19
N ILE A 24 26.74 -28.43 -32.11
CA ILE A 24 25.62 -28.33 -31.15
C ILE A 24 26.15 -28.48 -29.71
N SER A 25 27.07 -29.41 -29.44
CA SER A 25 27.71 -29.55 -28.12
C SER A 25 28.61 -28.37 -27.76
N PHE A 26 29.31 -27.76 -28.73
CA PHE A 26 30.14 -26.57 -28.49
C PHE A 26 29.28 -25.32 -28.19
N VAL A 27 28.19 -25.10 -28.91
CA VAL A 27 27.26 -23.98 -28.68
C VAL A 27 26.48 -24.16 -27.36
N CYS A 28 26.04 -25.38 -27.03
CA CYS A 28 25.40 -25.66 -25.74
C CYS A 28 26.36 -25.48 -24.55
N ASN A 29 27.64 -25.82 -24.68
CA ASN A 29 28.63 -25.64 -23.60
C ASN A 29 28.97 -24.16 -23.36
N THR A 30 29.10 -23.33 -24.42
CA THR A 30 29.39 -21.88 -24.25
C THR A 30 28.29 -21.11 -23.53
N HIS A 31 27.02 -21.53 -23.65
CA HIS A 31 25.90 -20.86 -22.98
C HIS A 31 25.77 -21.22 -21.49
N ALA A 32 26.07 -22.47 -21.11
CA ALA A 32 26.05 -22.91 -19.72
C ALA A 32 27.21 -22.31 -18.89
N GLU A 33 28.36 -22.02 -19.51
CA GLU A 33 29.49 -21.36 -18.84
C GLU A 33 29.18 -19.93 -18.38
N SER A 34 28.29 -19.21 -19.08
CA SER A 34 28.05 -17.77 -18.86
C SER A 34 27.47 -17.43 -17.47
N TYR A 35 26.73 -18.35 -16.85
CA TYR A 35 26.11 -18.18 -15.53
C TYR A 35 26.43 -19.34 -14.57
N ALA A 36 27.45 -20.14 -14.87
CA ALA A 36 27.82 -21.32 -14.09
C ALA A 36 28.11 -21.01 -12.61
N HIS A 37 28.52 -19.78 -12.30
CA HIS A 37 28.84 -19.32 -10.94
C HIS A 37 27.70 -18.57 -10.24
N ASP A 38 26.53 -18.40 -10.87
CA ASP A 38 25.39 -17.73 -10.26
C ASP A 38 24.49 -18.74 -9.53
N THR A 39 24.66 -18.84 -8.21
CA THR A 39 23.91 -19.79 -7.36
C THR A 39 22.40 -19.66 -7.54
N LEU A 40 21.88 -18.42 -7.55
CA LEU A 40 20.43 -18.17 -7.60
C LEU A 40 19.85 -18.59 -8.95
N VAL A 41 20.47 -18.20 -10.07
CA VAL A 41 20.02 -18.60 -11.41
C VAL A 41 19.96 -20.11 -11.53
N ASN A 42 21.02 -20.81 -11.09
CA ASN A 42 21.09 -22.26 -11.16
C ASN A 42 20.03 -22.95 -10.29
N VAL A 43 19.80 -22.45 -9.06
CA VAL A 43 18.75 -22.98 -8.19
C VAL A 43 17.37 -22.80 -8.83
N LEU A 44 17.04 -21.60 -9.32
CA LEU A 44 15.75 -21.33 -9.95
C LEU A 44 15.54 -22.20 -11.19
N ARG A 45 16.55 -22.34 -12.05
CA ARG A 45 16.49 -23.16 -13.28
C ARG A 45 16.23 -24.64 -12.94
N ASN A 46 16.90 -25.15 -11.92
CA ASN A 46 16.74 -26.55 -11.53
C ASN A 46 15.36 -26.79 -10.89
N GLU A 47 14.89 -25.87 -10.03
CA GLU A 47 13.58 -26.00 -9.38
C GLU A 47 12.43 -25.87 -10.40
N VAL A 48 12.48 -24.91 -11.34
CA VAL A 48 11.41 -24.73 -12.34
C VAL A 48 11.23 -25.99 -13.21
N GLN A 49 12.33 -26.61 -13.62
CA GLN A 49 12.30 -27.85 -14.39
C GLN A 49 11.79 -29.03 -13.56
N PHE A 50 12.27 -29.15 -12.31
CA PHE A 50 11.83 -30.19 -11.38
C PHE A 50 10.31 -30.17 -11.18
N TYR A 51 9.71 -29.02 -10.89
CA TYR A 51 8.25 -28.94 -10.69
C TYR A 51 7.48 -29.14 -11.98
N PHE A 52 7.99 -28.66 -13.11
CA PHE A 52 7.36 -28.90 -14.40
C PHE A 52 7.25 -30.38 -14.74
N ASP A 53 8.34 -31.15 -14.55
CA ASP A 53 8.36 -32.58 -14.81
C ASP A 53 7.34 -33.38 -13.98
N LYS A 54 6.98 -32.85 -12.81
CA LYS A 54 5.97 -33.44 -11.91
C LYS A 54 4.55 -32.99 -12.22
N LEU A 55 4.37 -31.76 -12.68
CA LEU A 55 3.05 -31.16 -12.92
C LEU A 55 2.51 -31.40 -14.34
N LYS A 56 3.38 -31.67 -15.32
CA LYS A 56 2.98 -31.85 -16.73
C LYS A 56 2.10 -33.08 -17.01
N ASN A 57 2.08 -34.05 -16.10
CA ASN A 57 1.32 -35.30 -16.24
C ASN A 57 0.10 -35.38 -15.29
N LYS A 58 -0.25 -34.29 -14.61
CA LYS A 58 -1.45 -34.21 -13.75
C LYS A 58 -2.72 -34.17 -14.60
N GLU A 59 -3.88 -34.45 -13.99
CA GLU A 59 -5.20 -34.40 -14.66
C GLU A 59 -5.44 -33.04 -15.34
N THR A 60 -5.08 -31.96 -14.65
CA THR A 60 -5.00 -30.62 -15.23
C THR A 60 -3.52 -30.28 -15.42
N PRO A 61 -2.91 -30.64 -16.56
CA PRO A 61 -1.46 -30.61 -16.72
C PRO A 61 -0.95 -29.17 -16.75
N ALA A 62 0.13 -28.89 -16.03
CA ALA A 62 0.90 -27.68 -16.25
C ALA A 62 1.69 -27.83 -17.54
N TYR A 63 1.59 -26.86 -18.46
CA TYR A 63 2.32 -26.91 -19.72
C TYR A 63 3.39 -25.81 -19.83
N PHE A 64 3.38 -24.83 -18.92
CA PHE A 64 4.41 -23.78 -18.84
C PHE A 64 4.57 -23.28 -17.40
N ILE A 65 5.83 -23.11 -16.96
CA ILE A 65 6.16 -22.45 -15.68
C ILE A 65 7.27 -21.44 -15.94
N SER A 66 7.16 -20.25 -15.33
CA SER A 66 8.19 -19.20 -15.34
C SER A 66 8.42 -18.67 -13.94
N LEU A 67 9.68 -18.47 -13.56
CA LEU A 67 10.09 -17.82 -12.32
C LEU A 67 10.78 -16.50 -12.67
N ARG A 68 10.13 -15.38 -12.33
CA ARG A 68 10.72 -14.05 -12.44
C ARG A 68 11.13 -13.55 -11.07
N VAL A 69 12.41 -13.28 -10.86
CA VAL A 69 12.96 -12.68 -9.64
C VAL A 69 13.43 -11.26 -9.94
N VAL A 70 12.94 -10.29 -9.19
CA VAL A 70 13.41 -8.91 -9.24
C VAL A 70 14.09 -8.57 -7.93
N ASP A 71 15.41 -8.43 -7.97
CA ASP A 71 16.22 -7.86 -6.90
C ASP A 71 16.34 -6.35 -7.12
N ASN A 72 15.92 -5.54 -6.16
CA ASN A 72 15.90 -4.08 -6.25
C ASN A 72 16.49 -3.46 -4.99
N LYS A 73 17.61 -2.76 -5.15
CA LYS A 73 18.19 -1.84 -4.16
C LYS A 73 17.81 -0.42 -4.56
N ARG A 74 17.18 0.32 -3.64
CA ARG A 74 16.73 1.70 -3.89
C ARG A 74 17.14 2.63 -2.77
N LEU A 75 17.68 3.78 -3.13
CA LEU A 75 17.84 4.95 -2.26
C LEU A 75 16.96 6.07 -2.81
N PHE A 76 16.04 6.55 -1.98
CA PHE A 76 15.22 7.71 -2.26
C PHE A 76 15.58 8.83 -1.29
N LEU A 77 16.09 9.92 -1.83
CA LEU A 77 16.36 11.16 -1.10
C LEU A 77 15.35 12.22 -1.53
N SER A 78 14.86 13.01 -0.58
CA SER A 78 14.05 14.19 -0.89
C SER A 78 14.45 15.33 0.00
N SER A 79 14.43 16.56 -0.52
CA SER A 79 14.64 17.76 0.26
C SER A 79 13.58 18.79 -0.05
N ASP A 80 12.93 19.35 0.97
CA ASP A 80 11.96 20.44 0.87
C ASP A 80 12.54 21.67 1.55
N PHE A 81 12.84 22.72 0.79
CA PHE A 81 13.51 23.93 1.29
C PHE A 81 14.81 23.65 2.09
N GLY A 82 15.57 22.63 1.68
CA GLY A 82 16.81 22.21 2.33
C GLY A 82 16.64 21.28 3.55
N LEU A 83 15.43 20.85 3.88
CA LEU A 83 15.15 19.84 4.90
C LEU A 83 14.97 18.47 4.25
N SER A 84 15.78 17.51 4.65
CA SER A 84 15.89 16.23 3.98
C SER A 84 15.08 15.10 4.61
N SER A 85 14.73 14.13 3.76
CA SER A 85 14.30 12.77 4.10
C SER A 85 15.11 11.77 3.31
N MET A 86 15.31 10.60 3.90
CA MET A 86 16.00 9.48 3.26
C MET A 86 15.23 8.19 3.49
N ASP A 87 15.08 7.40 2.43
CA ASP A 87 14.50 6.07 2.46
C ASP A 87 15.38 5.10 1.68
N GLU A 88 15.77 3.99 2.31
CA GLU A 88 16.56 2.94 1.70
C GLU A 88 15.81 1.62 1.80
N ASN A 89 15.81 0.84 0.72
CA ASN A 89 15.30 -0.51 0.73
C ASN A 89 16.09 -1.44 -0.19
N HIS A 90 16.16 -2.70 0.21
CA HIS A 90 16.64 -3.80 -0.62
C HIS A 90 15.60 -4.91 -0.56
N THR A 91 15.00 -5.22 -1.69
CA THR A 91 13.95 -6.23 -1.81
C THR A 91 14.32 -7.23 -2.90
N ARG A 92 14.03 -8.51 -2.68
CA ARG A 92 14.10 -9.54 -3.71
C ARG A 92 12.77 -10.26 -3.78
N ILE A 93 12.06 -10.09 -4.89
CA ILE A 93 10.69 -10.59 -5.04
C ILE A 93 10.67 -11.66 -6.13
N LEU A 94 10.15 -12.84 -5.81
CA LEU A 94 9.83 -13.90 -6.74
C LEU A 94 8.36 -13.80 -7.17
N THR A 95 8.11 -13.79 -8.48
CA THR A 95 6.78 -13.88 -9.08
C THR A 95 6.72 -15.14 -9.95
N PRO A 96 6.18 -16.26 -9.44
CA PRO A 96 5.97 -17.47 -10.23
C PRO A 96 4.76 -17.34 -11.14
N GLN A 97 4.87 -17.83 -12.37
CA GLN A 97 3.75 -18.01 -13.29
C GLN A 97 3.60 -19.50 -13.60
N VAL A 98 2.39 -20.03 -13.43
CA VAL A 98 2.04 -21.41 -13.76
C VAL A 98 0.84 -21.39 -14.71
N ARG A 99 0.98 -22.02 -15.87
CA ARG A 99 -0.09 -22.17 -16.85
C ARG A 99 -0.50 -23.63 -16.99
N VAL A 100 -1.80 -23.89 -16.92
CA VAL A 100 -2.39 -25.23 -16.97
C VAL A 100 -3.40 -25.37 -18.10
N GLY A 101 -3.52 -26.59 -18.65
CA GLY A 101 -4.35 -26.85 -19.83
C GLY A 101 -3.49 -26.94 -21.09
N SER A 102 -3.66 -26.01 -22.03
CA SER A 102 -2.93 -25.98 -23.29
C SER A 102 -2.73 -24.54 -23.81
N PRO A 103 -1.81 -24.30 -24.75
CA PRO A 103 -1.65 -22.98 -25.38
C PRO A 103 -2.92 -22.43 -26.04
N ASP A 104 -3.86 -23.29 -26.45
CA ASP A 104 -5.13 -22.89 -27.06
C ASP A 104 -6.13 -22.38 -26.02
N LEU A 105 -6.13 -22.98 -24.82
CA LEU A 105 -7.00 -22.63 -23.70
C LEU A 105 -6.32 -22.96 -22.37
N ASP A 106 -6.09 -21.92 -21.57
CA ASP A 106 -5.53 -22.02 -20.23
C ASP A 106 -6.21 -21.10 -19.20
N ASN A 107 -5.66 -21.03 -17.99
CA ASN A 107 -6.14 -20.22 -16.88
C ASN A 107 -6.00 -18.69 -17.06
N PHE A 108 -5.47 -18.19 -18.18
CA PHE A 108 -5.36 -16.76 -18.50
C PHE A 108 -6.33 -16.31 -19.60
N ALA A 109 -7.08 -17.21 -20.26
CA ALA A 109 -7.97 -16.88 -21.38
C ALA A 109 -8.94 -15.73 -21.10
N TYR A 110 -9.47 -15.66 -19.88
CA TYR A 110 -10.43 -14.63 -19.50
C TYR A 110 -10.03 -13.83 -18.30
N LEU A 111 -8.91 -14.01 -17.61
CA LEU A 111 -8.55 -13.24 -16.42
C LEU A 111 -7.13 -12.70 -16.56
N ALA A 112 -6.99 -11.37 -16.64
CA ALA A 112 -5.68 -10.75 -16.57
C ALA A 112 -5.05 -11.13 -15.22
N GLN A 113 -3.88 -11.79 -15.27
CA GLN A 113 -3.07 -12.16 -14.11
C GLN A 113 -3.61 -13.29 -13.23
N ASN A 114 -4.50 -14.13 -13.75
CA ASN A 114 -4.95 -15.33 -13.03
C ASN A 114 -5.51 -15.02 -11.62
N ARG A 115 -6.26 -13.91 -11.48
CA ARG A 115 -6.87 -13.47 -10.21
C ARG A 115 -8.34 -13.91 -10.11
N PRO A 116 -8.76 -14.66 -9.06
CA PRO A 116 -10.17 -14.97 -8.85
C PRO A 116 -10.97 -13.70 -8.47
N SER A 117 -12.23 -13.61 -8.88
CA SER A 117 -13.05 -12.41 -8.65
C SER A 117 -13.42 -12.20 -7.16
N SER A 118 -13.12 -10.98 -6.69
CA SER A 118 -13.84 -10.18 -5.66
C SER A 118 -14.08 -10.70 -4.24
N THR A 119 -13.57 -11.85 -3.80
CA THR A 119 -13.71 -12.28 -2.38
C THR A 119 -12.39 -12.43 -1.62
N PHE A 120 -11.25 -12.49 -2.31
CA PHE A 120 -9.93 -12.49 -1.69
C PHE A 120 -9.26 -11.13 -1.92
N THR A 121 -9.08 -10.39 -0.84
CA THR A 121 -8.41 -9.10 -0.80
C THR A 121 -6.95 -9.21 -1.24
N TYR A 122 -6.52 -8.39 -2.21
CA TYR A 122 -5.14 -7.90 -2.36
C TYR A 122 -3.95 -8.88 -2.39
N GLU A 123 -4.12 -10.18 -2.59
CA GLU A 123 -2.97 -11.09 -2.72
C GLU A 123 -2.22 -10.84 -4.04
N ARG A 124 -0.97 -10.40 -3.93
CA ARG A 124 -0.04 -10.22 -5.04
C ARG A 124 0.52 -11.61 -5.39
N PRO A 125 0.68 -11.99 -6.67
CA PRO A 125 1.21 -13.30 -7.08
C PRO A 125 2.74 -13.43 -6.85
N SER A 126 3.22 -12.98 -5.69
CA SER A 126 4.64 -12.78 -5.43
C SER A 126 4.99 -13.10 -3.99
N THR A 127 6.20 -13.58 -3.76
CA THR A 127 6.76 -13.89 -2.44
C THR A 127 8.17 -13.32 -2.30
N SER A 128 8.58 -12.97 -1.07
CA SER A 128 9.93 -12.46 -0.80
C SER A 128 10.94 -13.60 -0.77
N LEU A 129 12.04 -13.44 -1.50
CA LEU A 129 13.19 -14.35 -1.42
C LEU A 129 14.25 -13.83 -0.45
N PRO A 130 15.02 -14.71 0.20
CA PRO A 130 16.22 -14.33 0.93
C PRO A 130 17.15 -13.47 0.07
N LEU A 131 17.78 -12.46 0.70
CA LEU A 131 18.83 -11.66 0.06
C LEU A 131 20.16 -12.43 -0.02
N ASP A 132 20.37 -13.38 0.88
CA ASP A 132 21.46 -14.35 0.84
C ASP A 132 21.18 -15.43 -0.24
N CYS A 133 22.03 -15.47 -1.27
CA CYS A 133 21.91 -16.42 -2.37
C CYS A 133 22.32 -17.85 -1.99
N ASP A 134 23.05 -18.04 -0.89
CA ASP A 134 23.55 -19.34 -0.44
C ASP A 134 22.58 -20.04 0.51
N ALA A 135 21.47 -19.39 0.87
CA ALA A 135 20.35 -19.94 1.63
C ALA A 135 19.47 -20.91 0.80
N ILE A 136 20.10 -21.84 0.07
CA ILE A 136 19.46 -22.74 -0.90
C ILE A 136 18.23 -23.47 -0.32
N PRO A 137 18.26 -24.04 0.91
CA PRO A 137 17.09 -24.72 1.45
C PRO A 137 15.87 -23.80 1.58
N VAL A 138 16.07 -22.55 2.03
CA VAL A 138 15.00 -21.56 2.19
C VAL A 138 14.51 -21.07 0.83
N ILE A 139 15.41 -20.80 -0.12
CA ILE A 139 15.05 -20.40 -1.49
C ILE A 139 14.14 -21.46 -2.12
N LYS A 140 14.51 -22.74 -2.03
CA LYS A 140 13.73 -23.84 -2.59
C LYS A 140 12.35 -23.98 -1.92
N GLU A 141 12.24 -23.78 -0.60
CA GLU A 141 10.94 -23.79 0.09
C GLU A 141 10.04 -22.64 -0.38
N VAL A 142 10.60 -21.44 -0.53
CA VAL A 142 9.86 -20.27 -1.03
C VAL A 142 9.39 -20.49 -2.47
N VAL A 143 10.24 -21.05 -3.33
CA VAL A 143 9.89 -21.40 -4.73
C VAL A 143 8.80 -22.47 -4.76
N TRP A 144 8.92 -23.53 -3.96
CA TRP A 144 7.92 -24.58 -3.83
C TRP A 144 6.54 -24.00 -3.44
N ASN A 145 6.49 -23.22 -2.35
CA ASN A 145 5.23 -22.64 -1.86
C ASN A 145 4.62 -21.69 -2.90
N GLY A 146 5.44 -20.88 -3.57
CA GLY A 146 5.01 -19.99 -4.64
C GLY A 146 4.43 -20.74 -5.84
N ILE A 147 5.05 -21.84 -6.29
CA ILE A 147 4.54 -22.66 -7.40
C ILE A 147 3.26 -23.38 -6.98
N LEU A 148 3.21 -23.95 -5.78
CA LEU A 148 2.03 -24.60 -5.21
C LEU A 148 0.81 -23.68 -5.24
N GLU A 149 0.94 -22.47 -4.66
CA GLU A 149 -0.10 -21.44 -4.66
C GLU A 149 -0.58 -21.08 -6.07
N ARG A 150 0.35 -20.94 -7.00
CA ARG A 150 0.04 -20.55 -8.38
C ARG A 150 -0.61 -21.67 -9.18
N TYR A 151 -0.18 -22.92 -8.98
CA TYR A 151 -0.76 -24.08 -9.63
C TYR A 151 -2.20 -24.32 -9.17
N GLU A 152 -2.48 -24.29 -7.86
CA GLU A 152 -3.83 -24.50 -7.35
C GLU A 152 -4.81 -23.42 -7.81
N ALA A 153 -4.36 -22.15 -7.78
CA ALA A 153 -5.14 -21.04 -8.33
C ALA A 153 -5.41 -21.23 -9.83
N ALA A 154 -4.40 -21.64 -10.59
CA ALA A 154 -4.50 -21.92 -12.03
C ALA A 154 -5.50 -23.04 -12.33
N VAL A 155 -5.44 -24.17 -11.61
CA VAL A 155 -6.38 -25.30 -11.79
C VAL A 155 -7.81 -24.86 -11.54
N LYS A 156 -8.07 -24.17 -10.42
CA LYS A 156 -9.41 -23.67 -10.08
C LYS A 156 -9.97 -22.74 -11.14
N ILE A 157 -9.15 -21.78 -11.61
CA ILE A 157 -9.55 -20.82 -12.64
C ILE A 157 -9.80 -21.55 -13.97
N TYR A 158 -8.91 -22.44 -14.39
CA TYR A 158 -9.08 -23.22 -15.61
C TYR A 158 -10.38 -24.04 -15.61
N GLN A 159 -10.71 -24.70 -14.50
CA GLN A 159 -11.97 -25.45 -14.35
C GLN A 159 -13.20 -24.54 -14.43
N GLN A 160 -13.17 -23.37 -13.77
CA GLN A 160 -14.24 -22.38 -13.85
C GLN A 160 -14.44 -21.88 -15.28
N MET A 161 -13.36 -21.66 -16.01
CA MET A 161 -13.39 -21.19 -17.40
C MET A 161 -13.94 -22.25 -18.35
N LYS A 162 -13.49 -23.51 -18.21
CA LYS A 162 -14.06 -24.66 -18.93
C LYS A 162 -15.55 -24.82 -18.69
N ALA A 163 -16.02 -24.57 -17.47
CA ALA A 163 -17.45 -24.61 -17.15
C ALA A 163 -18.20 -23.44 -17.82
N SER A 164 -17.64 -22.22 -17.77
CA SER A 164 -18.23 -21.01 -18.36
C SER A 164 -18.37 -21.09 -19.88
N GLN A 165 -17.37 -21.62 -20.59
CA GLN A 165 -17.40 -21.79 -22.05
C GLN A 165 -18.56 -22.67 -22.54
N LYS A 166 -19.04 -23.61 -21.71
CA LYS A 166 -20.20 -24.44 -22.07
C LYS A 166 -21.50 -23.63 -22.13
N THR A 167 -21.57 -22.53 -21.40
CA THR A 167 -22.78 -21.71 -21.24
C THR A 167 -22.72 -20.37 -21.96
N ASN A 168 -21.52 -19.81 -22.16
CA ASN A 168 -21.29 -18.49 -22.74
C ASN A 168 -20.06 -18.53 -23.66
N VAL A 169 -20.26 -18.90 -24.93
CA VAL A 169 -19.21 -18.87 -25.96
C VAL A 169 -18.97 -17.43 -26.41
N THR A 170 -17.70 -17.04 -26.48
CA THR A 170 -17.27 -15.70 -26.90
C THR A 170 -16.31 -15.80 -28.09
N GLU A 171 -16.12 -14.71 -28.84
CA GLU A 171 -15.12 -14.68 -29.93
C GLU A 171 -13.70 -15.01 -29.45
N LEU A 172 -13.39 -14.72 -28.16
CA LEU A 172 -12.09 -15.03 -27.55
C LEU A 172 -11.82 -16.54 -27.48
N ASP A 173 -12.83 -17.40 -27.61
CA ASP A 173 -12.64 -18.85 -27.57
C ASP A 173 -11.98 -19.41 -28.83
N SER A 174 -11.93 -18.60 -29.90
CA SER A 174 -11.28 -18.97 -31.17
C SER A 174 -9.81 -18.54 -31.27
N VAL A 175 -9.30 -17.80 -30.28
CA VAL A 175 -7.93 -17.25 -30.28
C VAL A 175 -7.09 -18.03 -29.27
N PRO A 176 -5.87 -18.52 -29.61
CA PRO A 176 -5.00 -19.17 -28.62
C PRO A 176 -4.71 -18.27 -27.42
N THR A 177 -4.53 -18.84 -26.23
CA THR A 177 -4.30 -18.09 -24.98
C THR A 177 -2.84 -17.78 -24.71
N PHE A 178 -1.92 -18.53 -25.33
CA PHE A 178 -0.49 -18.36 -25.11
C PHE A 178 0.31 -18.59 -26.39
N ALA A 179 1.22 -17.67 -26.69
CA ALA A 179 2.12 -17.75 -27.83
C ALA A 179 3.48 -18.36 -27.46
N PRO A 180 4.08 -19.17 -28.36
CA PRO A 180 5.47 -19.56 -28.21
C PRO A 180 6.41 -18.34 -28.37
N SER A 181 7.60 -18.43 -27.78
CA SER A 181 8.68 -17.45 -27.94
C SER A 181 9.99 -18.16 -28.25
N ALA A 182 10.97 -17.41 -28.78
CA ALA A 182 12.34 -17.89 -28.85
C ALA A 182 12.87 -18.22 -27.44
N VAL A 183 13.67 -19.28 -27.36
CA VAL A 183 14.42 -19.64 -26.15
C VAL A 183 15.65 -18.76 -26.10
N GLU A 184 15.77 -17.95 -25.05
CA GLU A 184 16.80 -16.92 -24.94
C GLU A 184 17.75 -17.24 -23.78
N THR A 185 19.05 -17.05 -23.99
CA THR A 185 20.06 -17.10 -22.91
C THR A 185 20.82 -15.79 -22.91
N TYR A 186 20.63 -15.00 -21.85
CA TYR A 186 21.31 -13.72 -21.67
C TYR A 186 21.71 -13.54 -20.22
N TYR A 187 22.97 -13.25 -19.97
CA TYR A 187 23.49 -13.11 -18.61
C TYR A 187 24.40 -11.90 -18.50
N GLU A 188 24.05 -11.02 -17.58
CA GLU A 188 24.95 -10.02 -17.02
C GLU A 188 25.34 -10.45 -15.60
N ARG A 189 26.61 -10.26 -15.21
CA ARG A 189 27.01 -10.48 -13.81
C ARG A 189 26.30 -9.49 -12.87
N PRO A 190 26.07 -9.84 -11.60
CA PRO A 190 25.66 -8.86 -10.61
C PRO A 190 26.75 -7.78 -10.42
N TYR A 191 26.33 -6.57 -10.08
CA TYR A 191 27.25 -5.51 -9.66
C TYR A 191 27.82 -5.81 -8.27
N SER A 192 29.11 -5.55 -8.08
CA SER A 192 29.77 -5.58 -6.77
C SER A 192 29.32 -4.40 -5.90
N GLU A 193 29.50 -4.49 -4.58
CA GLU A 193 29.12 -3.40 -3.67
C GLU A 193 29.77 -2.07 -4.05
N ALA A 194 31.06 -2.08 -4.43
CA ALA A 194 31.80 -0.90 -4.88
C ALA A 194 31.20 -0.26 -6.14
N GLU A 195 30.62 -1.05 -7.07
CA GLU A 195 29.97 -0.53 -8.28
C GLU A 195 28.58 0.09 -8.01
N THR A 196 28.03 -0.18 -6.84
CA THR A 196 26.66 0.21 -6.42
C THR A 196 26.63 1.23 -5.31
N GLY A 197 27.78 1.49 -4.67
CA GLY A 197 27.91 2.44 -3.59
C GLY A 197 27.60 3.85 -4.07
N ILE A 198 26.55 4.44 -3.50
CA ILE A 198 26.19 5.85 -3.70
C ILE A 198 26.59 6.64 -2.45
N ASP A 199 27.26 7.77 -2.65
CA ASP A 199 27.61 8.69 -1.56
C ASP A 199 26.36 9.44 -1.09
N LYS A 200 25.70 8.87 -0.06
CA LYS A 200 24.43 9.34 0.49
C LYS A 200 24.53 10.78 1.00
N GLU A 201 25.62 11.09 1.72
CA GLU A 201 25.83 12.40 2.33
C GLU A 201 26.07 13.48 1.27
N ARG A 202 26.89 13.18 0.25
CA ARG A 202 27.13 14.11 -0.85
C ARG A 202 25.85 14.37 -1.65
N PHE A 203 25.06 13.34 -1.95
CA PHE A 203 23.81 13.52 -2.68
C PHE A 203 22.71 14.21 -1.85
N GLN A 204 22.65 13.96 -0.54
CA GLN A 204 21.79 14.70 0.36
C GLN A 204 22.18 16.19 0.36
N LYS A 205 23.48 16.51 0.46
CA LYS A 205 23.95 17.89 0.34
C LYS A 205 23.59 18.51 -1.02
N TYR A 206 23.81 17.79 -2.12
CA TYR A 206 23.50 18.22 -3.48
C TYR A 206 22.03 18.63 -3.65
N ILE A 207 21.08 17.84 -3.16
CA ILE A 207 19.65 18.19 -3.23
C ILE A 207 19.24 19.25 -2.19
N ASN A 208 19.88 19.27 -1.03
CA ASN A 208 19.60 20.25 0.03
C ASN A 208 20.01 21.66 -0.41
N ASP A 209 21.17 21.79 -1.03
CA ASP A 209 21.67 23.08 -1.52
C ASP A 209 20.79 23.64 -2.63
N ALA A 210 20.40 22.81 -3.59
CA ALA A 210 19.49 23.21 -4.65
C ALA A 210 18.11 23.60 -4.11
N SER A 211 17.47 22.75 -3.30
CA SER A 211 16.12 23.01 -2.78
C SER A 211 16.05 24.21 -1.84
N ARG A 212 17.15 24.60 -1.18
CA ARG A 212 17.19 25.78 -0.29
C ARG A 212 16.92 27.08 -1.05
N LEU A 213 17.30 27.15 -2.33
CA LEU A 213 17.07 28.33 -3.18
C LEU A 213 15.58 28.64 -3.37
N PHE A 214 14.69 27.65 -3.22
CA PHE A 214 13.25 27.89 -3.28
C PHE A 214 12.76 28.83 -2.17
N LYS A 215 13.52 29.04 -1.09
CA LYS A 215 13.17 29.98 -0.01
C LYS A 215 13.17 31.45 -0.47
N ASP A 216 13.86 31.76 -1.55
CA ASP A 216 13.93 33.12 -2.09
C ASP A 216 12.65 33.52 -2.86
N TYR A 217 11.69 32.59 -2.98
CA TYR A 217 10.46 32.74 -3.75
C TYR A 217 9.21 32.48 -2.88
N LYS A 218 8.05 33.01 -3.29
CA LYS A 218 6.77 32.82 -2.61
C LYS A 218 6.13 31.47 -2.98
N LEU A 219 6.72 30.40 -2.47
CA LEU A 219 6.29 29.03 -2.70
C LEU A 219 5.72 28.40 -1.42
N THR A 220 4.72 27.52 -1.58
CA THR A 220 4.19 26.69 -0.49
C THR A 220 4.95 25.37 -0.36
N SER A 221 5.62 24.92 -1.43
CA SER A 221 6.53 23.76 -1.43
C SER A 221 7.63 23.92 -2.49
N GLY A 222 8.85 23.50 -2.17
CA GLY A 222 10.02 23.61 -3.04
C GLY A 222 10.93 22.40 -2.85
N LYS A 223 10.69 21.35 -3.63
CA LYS A 223 11.32 20.04 -3.42
C LYS A 223 12.27 19.63 -4.53
N VAL A 224 13.31 18.92 -4.12
CA VAL A 224 14.21 18.17 -5.01
C VAL A 224 14.26 16.72 -4.52
N PHE A 225 14.01 15.78 -5.42
CA PHE A 225 14.03 14.34 -5.16
C PHE A 225 15.11 13.66 -5.97
N LEU A 226 15.85 12.73 -5.37
CA LEU A 226 16.74 11.82 -6.07
C LEU A 226 16.34 10.37 -5.79
N ASP A 227 15.96 9.65 -6.83
CA ASP A 227 15.68 8.22 -6.79
C ASP A 227 16.80 7.45 -7.50
N TYR A 228 17.67 6.82 -6.71
CA TYR A 228 18.68 5.89 -7.19
C TYR A 228 18.15 4.46 -7.04
N SER A 229 18.14 3.72 -8.14
CA SER A 229 17.71 2.32 -8.15
C SER A 229 18.70 1.43 -8.90
N LEU A 230 18.93 0.26 -8.34
CA LEU A 230 19.66 -0.83 -8.95
C LEU A 230 18.75 -2.06 -8.96
N GLN A 231 18.29 -2.42 -10.14
CA GLN A 231 17.41 -3.55 -10.34
C GLN A 231 18.12 -4.65 -11.12
N ARG A 232 18.04 -5.90 -10.65
CA ARG A 232 18.42 -7.10 -11.40
C ARG A 232 17.19 -7.96 -11.60
N THR A 233 16.86 -8.26 -12.85
CA THR A 233 15.73 -9.11 -13.22
C THR A 233 16.27 -10.43 -13.72
N THR A 234 15.90 -11.52 -13.05
CA THR A 234 16.22 -12.90 -13.42
C THR A 234 14.97 -13.63 -13.86
N ILE A 235 14.97 -14.25 -15.04
CA ILE A 235 13.84 -15.02 -15.57
C ILE A 235 14.35 -16.40 -15.97
N VAL A 236 13.72 -17.45 -15.44
CA VAL A 236 13.92 -18.82 -15.90
C VAL A 236 12.58 -19.48 -16.19
N ASN A 237 12.48 -20.26 -17.26
CA ASN A 237 11.23 -20.93 -17.60
C ASN A 237 11.45 -22.37 -18.12
N THR A 238 10.35 -23.10 -18.26
CA THR A 238 10.33 -24.52 -18.69
C THR A 238 10.63 -24.73 -20.17
N GLU A 239 10.68 -23.67 -20.97
CA GLU A 239 11.09 -23.72 -22.37
C GLU A 239 12.62 -23.64 -22.51
N GLY A 240 13.34 -23.30 -21.43
CA GLY A 240 14.79 -23.20 -21.38
C GLY A 240 15.33 -21.78 -21.39
N THR A 241 14.48 -20.75 -21.38
CA THR A 241 14.93 -19.36 -21.32
C THR A 241 15.62 -19.09 -19.98
N VAL A 242 16.78 -18.42 -20.01
CA VAL A 242 17.54 -17.96 -18.85
C VAL A 242 18.00 -16.52 -19.12
N ILE A 243 17.39 -15.56 -18.44
CA ILE A 243 17.74 -14.14 -18.53
C ILE A 243 18.20 -13.65 -17.16
N ALA A 244 19.30 -12.92 -17.11
CA ALA A 244 19.69 -12.09 -15.98
C ALA A 244 20.20 -10.74 -16.50
N GLN A 245 19.43 -9.67 -16.29
CA GLN A 245 19.74 -8.32 -16.78
C GLN A 245 19.69 -7.29 -15.65
N ASN A 246 20.59 -6.30 -15.69
CA ASN A 246 20.67 -5.25 -14.70
C ASN A 246 20.17 -3.91 -15.26
N ARG A 247 19.67 -3.06 -14.36
CA ARG A 247 19.26 -1.68 -14.63
C ARG A 247 19.71 -0.79 -13.48
N LYS A 248 20.67 0.08 -13.75
CA LYS A 248 21.06 1.18 -12.85
C LYS A 248 20.37 2.45 -13.33
N ALA A 249 19.75 3.20 -12.42
CA ALA A 249 19.00 4.40 -12.78
C ALA A 249 19.08 5.45 -11.68
N TYR A 250 19.21 6.71 -12.12
CA TYR A 250 19.06 7.91 -11.32
C TYR A 250 17.90 8.70 -11.90
N ARG A 251 16.98 9.14 -11.05
CA ARG A 251 15.90 10.06 -11.44
C ARG A 251 15.90 11.24 -10.48
N LEU A 252 16.18 12.42 -11.01
CA LEU A 252 16.13 13.68 -10.30
C LEU A 252 14.81 14.38 -10.65
N MET A 253 14.01 14.72 -9.66
CA MET A 253 12.73 15.40 -9.85
C MET A 253 12.71 16.70 -9.05
N LEU A 254 12.25 17.78 -9.66
CA LEU A 254 12.04 19.06 -9.00
C LEU A 254 10.53 19.33 -8.92
N GLU A 255 10.07 19.87 -7.81
CA GLU A 255 8.70 20.34 -7.62
C GLU A 255 8.74 21.77 -7.04
N ALA A 256 8.07 22.71 -7.70
CA ALA A 256 7.78 24.02 -7.14
C ALA A 256 6.27 24.22 -7.12
N VAL A 257 5.73 24.56 -5.95
CA VAL A 257 4.30 24.83 -5.79
C VAL A 257 4.12 26.24 -5.29
N ALA A 258 3.57 27.10 -6.13
CA ALA A 258 3.04 28.39 -5.70
C ALA A 258 1.55 28.26 -5.41
N GLU A 259 0.97 29.24 -4.71
CA GLU A 259 -0.47 29.32 -4.47
C GLU A 259 -1.01 30.59 -5.10
N ALA A 260 -2.07 30.45 -5.90
CA ALA A 260 -2.77 31.59 -6.48
C ALA A 260 -3.60 32.33 -5.43
N ASP A 261 -3.94 33.58 -5.72
CA ASP A 261 -4.75 34.42 -4.83
C ASP A 261 -6.14 33.84 -4.51
N ASP A 262 -6.63 32.87 -5.28
CA ASP A 262 -7.89 32.15 -5.05
C ASP A 262 -7.71 30.77 -4.36
N GLY A 263 -6.54 30.53 -3.79
CA GLY A 263 -6.19 29.30 -3.07
C GLY A 263 -5.85 28.12 -3.98
N THR A 264 -5.83 28.31 -5.31
CA THR A 264 -5.50 27.23 -6.24
C THR A 264 -4.00 26.91 -6.20
N PRO A 265 -3.58 25.67 -5.85
CA PRO A 265 -2.18 25.29 -5.93
C PRO A 265 -1.74 25.25 -7.39
N CYS A 266 -0.56 25.83 -7.65
CA CYS A 266 0.04 25.96 -8.97
C CYS A 266 1.37 25.18 -9.00
N PRO A 267 1.33 23.84 -9.11
CA PRO A 267 2.52 23.02 -9.10
C PRO A 267 3.17 22.94 -10.49
N LEU A 268 4.49 23.09 -10.54
CA LEU A 268 5.32 22.79 -11.70
C LEU A 268 6.36 21.73 -11.34
N TYR A 269 6.73 20.94 -12.34
CA TYR A 269 7.64 19.81 -12.20
C TYR A 269 8.72 19.83 -13.27
N GLU A 270 9.91 19.36 -12.90
CA GLU A 270 10.95 18.97 -13.85
C GLU A 270 11.47 17.58 -13.52
N ASP A 271 11.71 16.76 -14.56
CA ASP A 271 12.11 15.35 -14.42
C ASP A 271 13.32 15.07 -15.30
N ILE A 272 14.36 14.51 -14.68
CA ILE A 272 15.64 14.20 -15.32
C ILE A 272 15.99 12.76 -14.99
N PHE A 273 16.26 11.98 -16.02
CA PHE A 273 16.65 10.58 -15.90
C PHE A 273 18.05 10.36 -16.45
N ALA A 274 18.83 9.54 -15.76
CA ALA A 274 20.19 9.19 -16.13
C ALA A 274 20.52 7.73 -15.77
N TYR A 275 21.37 7.10 -16.56
CA TYR A 275 21.94 5.77 -16.25
C TYR A 275 23.20 5.83 -15.39
N SER A 276 23.85 7.00 -15.36
CA SER A 276 25.07 7.24 -14.62
C SER A 276 25.00 8.58 -13.89
N GLU A 277 25.66 8.65 -12.74
CA GLU A 277 25.77 9.86 -11.94
C GLU A 277 26.34 11.04 -12.75
N LYS A 278 27.34 10.81 -13.61
CA LYS A 278 27.98 11.86 -14.42
C LYS A 278 27.03 12.57 -15.38
N ASP A 279 25.89 11.96 -15.69
CA ASP A 279 24.89 12.51 -16.62
C ASP A 279 23.78 13.27 -15.85
N LEU A 280 23.86 13.35 -14.52
CA LEU A 280 23.05 14.26 -13.72
C LEU A 280 23.55 15.70 -13.89
N PRO A 281 22.67 16.72 -13.71
CA PRO A 281 23.09 18.11 -13.78
C PRO A 281 24.21 18.41 -12.78
N THR A 282 25.15 19.24 -13.18
CA THR A 282 26.10 19.85 -12.24
C THR A 282 25.34 20.67 -11.19
N PRO A 283 25.93 20.96 -10.02
CA PRO A 283 25.29 21.80 -9.01
C PRO A 283 24.76 23.12 -9.58
N THR A 284 25.57 23.82 -10.38
CA THR A 284 25.17 25.09 -11.01
C THR A 284 23.97 24.91 -11.96
N GLU A 285 23.98 23.89 -12.82
CA GLU A 285 22.85 23.62 -13.72
C GLU A 285 21.57 23.26 -12.95
N LEU A 286 21.69 22.52 -11.84
CA LEU A 286 20.55 22.20 -10.98
C LEU A 286 19.99 23.46 -10.31
N GLU A 287 20.86 24.33 -9.80
CA GLU A 287 20.43 25.60 -9.20
C GLU A 287 19.70 26.49 -10.21
N ASP A 288 20.19 26.57 -11.45
CA ASP A 288 19.54 27.35 -12.53
C ASP A 288 18.15 26.81 -12.87
N LYS A 289 18.01 25.48 -12.93
CA LYS A 289 16.71 24.81 -13.10
C LYS A 289 15.75 25.09 -11.94
N VAL A 290 16.25 25.08 -10.70
CA VAL A 290 15.46 25.44 -9.52
C VAL A 290 14.94 26.87 -9.62
N ARG A 291 15.82 27.83 -9.96
CA ARG A 291 15.42 29.25 -10.11
C ARG A 291 14.39 29.44 -11.22
N ASP A 292 14.62 28.84 -12.40
CA ASP A 292 13.65 28.90 -13.51
C ASP A 292 12.28 28.32 -13.10
N LEU A 293 12.27 27.13 -12.48
CA LEU A 293 11.04 26.48 -12.06
C LEU A 293 10.28 27.32 -11.01
N ALA A 294 11.00 27.95 -10.07
CA ALA A 294 10.43 28.82 -9.06
C ALA A 294 9.79 30.09 -9.68
N ILE A 295 10.51 30.76 -10.58
CA ILE A 295 10.02 31.95 -11.30
C ILE A 295 8.75 31.60 -12.07
N ARG A 296 8.74 30.47 -12.79
CA ARG A 296 7.55 30.04 -13.55
C ARG A 296 6.38 29.67 -12.65
N ALA A 297 6.62 29.05 -11.49
CA ALA A 297 5.55 28.73 -10.55
C ALA A 297 4.91 30.00 -9.97
N GLU A 298 5.70 31.01 -9.60
CA GLU A 298 5.18 32.31 -9.17
C GLU A 298 4.45 33.09 -10.29
N ALA A 299 4.90 32.94 -11.53
CA ALA A 299 4.17 33.51 -12.67
C ALA A 299 2.81 32.81 -12.86
N LEU A 300 2.77 31.49 -12.71
CA LEU A 300 1.55 30.69 -12.82
C LEU A 300 0.54 31.03 -11.71
N SER A 301 0.97 31.31 -10.48
CA SER A 301 0.06 31.70 -9.41
C SER A 301 -0.63 33.05 -9.65
N LYS A 302 0.00 33.93 -10.45
CA LYS A 302 -0.55 35.23 -10.86
C LYS A 302 -1.39 35.13 -12.15
N ALA A 303 -1.39 33.98 -12.82
CA ALA A 303 -2.11 33.79 -14.07
C ALA A 303 -3.63 33.75 -13.86
N PRO A 304 -4.43 34.28 -14.80
CA PRO A 304 -5.88 34.15 -14.76
C PRO A 304 -6.34 32.69 -14.92
N MET A 305 -7.48 32.37 -14.33
CA MET A 305 -8.13 31.06 -14.49
C MET A 305 -8.63 30.90 -15.93
N ALA A 306 -8.42 29.71 -16.49
CA ALA A 306 -8.95 29.37 -17.81
C ALA A 306 -10.45 29.10 -17.78
N GLU A 307 -11.13 29.50 -18.86
CA GLU A 307 -12.53 29.16 -19.09
C GLU A 307 -12.64 27.86 -19.91
N ALA A 308 -13.85 27.30 -19.98
CA ALA A 308 -14.11 26.21 -20.91
C ALA A 308 -13.84 26.69 -22.35
N TYR A 309 -13.13 25.89 -23.12
CA TYR A 309 -12.66 26.28 -24.44
C TYR A 309 -12.79 25.13 -25.43
N THR A 310 -13.20 25.47 -26.65
CA THR A 310 -13.14 24.61 -27.82
C THR A 310 -12.57 25.42 -28.97
N GLY A 311 -11.48 24.94 -29.56
CA GLY A 311 -10.79 25.62 -30.65
C GLY A 311 -9.37 25.10 -30.87
N PRO A 312 -8.59 25.73 -31.76
CA PRO A 312 -7.28 25.23 -32.16
C PRO A 312 -6.22 25.41 -31.08
N ALA A 313 -5.21 24.55 -31.10
CA ALA A 313 -4.11 24.58 -30.15
C ALA A 313 -2.80 24.01 -30.71
N ILE A 314 -1.73 24.31 -29.99
CA ILE A 314 -0.40 23.72 -30.17
C ILE A 314 -0.03 22.98 -28.88
N LEU A 315 0.45 21.75 -29.00
CA LEU A 315 1.03 20.99 -27.90
C LEU A 315 2.56 21.02 -28.06
N SER A 316 3.31 21.42 -27.04
CA SER A 316 4.77 21.26 -27.00
C SER A 316 5.18 19.80 -27.19
N GLY A 317 6.46 19.53 -27.43
CA GLY A 317 6.93 18.15 -27.57
C GLY A 317 6.62 17.30 -26.33
N LYS A 318 6.84 17.83 -25.13
CA LYS A 318 6.49 17.15 -23.86
C LYS A 318 5.00 16.90 -23.73
N ALA A 319 4.18 17.92 -23.98
CA ALA A 319 2.72 17.81 -23.88
C ALA A 319 2.16 16.82 -24.91
N SER A 320 2.71 16.86 -26.13
CA SER A 320 2.34 15.97 -27.23
C SER A 320 2.74 14.52 -26.94
N ALA A 321 3.91 14.27 -26.35
CA ALA A 321 4.33 12.93 -25.95
C ALA A 321 3.34 12.27 -24.96
N VAL A 322 2.91 13.00 -23.93
CA VAL A 322 1.90 12.50 -22.97
C VAL A 322 0.53 12.37 -23.66
N PHE A 323 0.17 13.31 -24.52
CA PHE A 323 -1.06 13.22 -25.30
C PHE A 323 -1.09 11.93 -26.14
N PHE A 324 -0.04 11.61 -26.91
CA PHE A 324 0.03 10.35 -27.64
C PHE A 324 0.05 9.13 -26.72
N HIS A 325 0.71 9.20 -25.57
CA HIS A 325 0.71 8.12 -24.57
C HIS A 325 -0.70 7.76 -24.08
N GLU A 326 -1.49 8.76 -23.69
CA GLU A 326 -2.83 8.57 -23.13
C GLU A 326 -3.89 8.29 -24.20
N VAL A 327 -3.81 9.02 -25.33
CA VAL A 327 -4.84 9.00 -26.37
C VAL A 327 -4.65 7.79 -27.28
N LEU A 328 -3.41 7.40 -27.62
CA LEU A 328 -3.14 6.27 -28.53
C LEU A 328 -2.34 5.15 -27.86
N GLY A 329 -1.30 5.45 -27.10
CA GLY A 329 -0.32 4.50 -26.56
C GLY A 329 -0.97 3.34 -25.81
N HIS A 330 -1.86 3.63 -24.86
CA HIS A 330 -2.61 2.58 -24.18
C HIS A 330 -3.55 1.80 -25.12
N ARG A 331 -4.10 2.40 -26.17
CA ARG A 331 -4.97 1.69 -27.11
C ARG A 331 -4.18 0.74 -28.02
N LEU A 332 -2.89 0.97 -28.17
CA LEU A 332 -1.95 0.08 -28.84
C LEU A 332 -1.54 -1.13 -27.99
N GLU A 333 -1.88 -1.19 -26.69
CA GLU A 333 -1.64 -2.37 -25.85
C GLU A 333 -2.63 -3.49 -26.23
N GLY A 334 -2.15 -4.53 -26.92
CA GLY A 334 -2.94 -5.64 -27.45
C GLY A 334 -3.48 -6.58 -26.37
N LYS A 335 -4.45 -6.11 -25.60
CA LYS A 335 -5.05 -6.87 -24.49
C LYS A 335 -6.24 -7.69 -24.96
N ARG A 336 -6.18 -9.01 -24.72
CA ARG A 336 -7.21 -10.00 -25.09
C ARG A 336 -8.64 -9.64 -24.72
N ARG A 337 -8.88 -9.04 -23.55
CA ARG A 337 -10.26 -8.65 -23.13
C ARG A 337 -10.75 -7.35 -23.75
N GLU A 338 -9.85 -6.44 -24.07
CA GLU A 338 -10.20 -5.10 -24.52
C GLU A 338 -10.39 -5.03 -26.03
N SER A 339 -9.89 -6.01 -26.80
CA SER A 339 -10.16 -6.13 -28.24
C SER A 339 -11.66 -6.20 -28.57
N VAL A 340 -12.48 -6.68 -27.63
CA VAL A 340 -13.95 -6.75 -27.75
C VAL A 340 -14.62 -5.37 -27.57
N ASN A 341 -13.94 -4.36 -26.99
CA ASN A 341 -14.51 -3.04 -26.64
C ASN A 341 -13.50 -1.86 -26.77
N ASN A 342 -12.58 -1.89 -27.73
CA ASN A 342 -11.60 -0.81 -27.99
C ASN A 342 -12.04 0.03 -29.21
N GLU A 343 -11.97 1.35 -29.11
CA GLU A 343 -12.40 2.30 -30.15
C GLU A 343 -11.60 2.20 -31.45
N ILE A 344 -10.37 1.66 -31.39
CA ILE A 344 -9.54 1.43 -32.58
C ILE A 344 -9.60 -0.02 -33.09
N SER A 345 -10.43 -0.86 -32.47
CA SER A 345 -10.66 -2.23 -32.95
C SER A 345 -11.25 -2.18 -34.37
N GLY A 346 -10.63 -2.89 -35.32
CA GLY A 346 -10.99 -2.82 -36.74
C GLY A 346 -10.39 -1.67 -37.56
N MET A 347 -9.64 -0.75 -36.93
CA MET A 347 -8.93 0.34 -37.65
C MET A 347 -7.55 -0.08 -38.18
N LEU A 348 -7.18 -1.36 -38.05
CA LEU A 348 -5.92 -1.87 -38.57
C LEU A 348 -5.83 -1.63 -40.08
N ASN A 349 -4.70 -1.11 -40.55
CA ASN A 349 -4.46 -0.64 -41.92
C ASN A 349 -5.33 0.54 -42.38
N GLN A 350 -6.02 1.22 -41.46
CA GLN A 350 -6.68 2.50 -41.75
C GLN A 350 -5.77 3.66 -41.37
N ARG A 351 -5.94 4.78 -42.06
CA ARG A 351 -5.23 6.02 -41.77
C ARG A 351 -5.87 6.68 -40.55
N ILE A 352 -5.11 6.78 -39.46
CA ILE A 352 -5.55 7.41 -38.21
C ILE A 352 -4.83 8.72 -37.91
N LEU A 353 -3.67 8.97 -38.53
CA LEU A 353 -2.92 10.22 -38.43
C LEU A 353 -2.61 10.78 -39.83
N PRO A 354 -2.18 12.05 -39.96
CA PRO A 354 -1.70 12.59 -41.24
C PRO A 354 -0.58 11.73 -41.85
N ALA A 355 -0.45 11.78 -43.18
CA ALA A 355 0.47 10.90 -43.92
C ALA A 355 1.94 11.07 -43.55
N SER A 356 2.33 12.25 -43.10
CA SER A 356 3.69 12.55 -42.66
C SER A 356 4.07 11.96 -41.30
N PHE A 357 3.10 11.52 -40.49
CA PHE A 357 3.36 11.07 -39.12
C PHE A 357 3.81 9.60 -39.05
N GLN A 358 4.81 9.39 -38.20
CA GLN A 358 5.29 8.08 -37.74
C GLN A 358 5.15 8.01 -36.23
N LEU A 359 4.70 6.86 -35.70
CA LEU A 359 4.73 6.59 -34.27
C LEU A 359 5.16 5.15 -34.04
N TYR A 360 6.22 4.98 -33.25
CA TYR A 360 6.73 3.66 -32.91
C TYR A 360 7.10 3.59 -31.44
N LEU A 361 7.17 2.37 -30.92
CA LEU A 361 7.68 2.11 -29.58
C LEU A 361 8.94 1.25 -29.68
N ASP A 362 10.03 1.71 -29.08
CA ASP A 362 11.33 1.05 -29.19
C ASP A 362 12.03 0.89 -27.84
N PRO A 363 11.91 -0.27 -27.19
CA PRO A 363 12.58 -0.53 -25.92
C PRO A 363 14.11 -0.67 -26.06
N THR A 364 14.66 -0.81 -27.28
CA THR A 364 16.09 -1.02 -27.48
C THR A 364 16.90 0.28 -27.35
N LEU A 365 16.24 1.43 -27.42
CA LEU A 365 16.87 2.74 -27.28
C LEU A 365 17.15 3.09 -25.80
N THR A 366 18.41 3.37 -25.49
CA THR A 366 18.84 3.97 -24.22
C THR A 366 18.84 5.50 -24.27
N THR A 367 19.00 6.07 -25.46
CA THR A 367 18.98 7.52 -25.70
C THR A 367 18.26 7.85 -26.99
N TYR A 368 17.65 9.03 -27.06
CA TYR A 368 17.10 9.60 -28.30
C TYR A 368 17.42 11.09 -28.34
N GLN A 369 18.01 11.55 -29.45
CA GLN A 369 18.49 12.93 -29.62
C GLN A 369 19.33 13.44 -28.43
N GLY A 370 20.25 12.60 -27.95
CA GLY A 370 21.14 12.93 -26.82
C GLY A 370 20.49 12.88 -25.42
N LYS A 371 19.19 12.59 -25.30
CA LYS A 371 18.48 12.48 -24.01
C LYS A 371 18.28 11.02 -23.62
N ALA A 372 18.54 10.67 -22.36
CA ALA A 372 18.37 9.32 -21.84
C ALA A 372 16.89 8.93 -21.71
N LEU A 373 16.54 7.69 -22.05
CA LEU A 373 15.18 7.16 -22.05
C LEU A 373 15.00 6.15 -20.93
N SER A 374 13.98 6.32 -20.09
CA SER A 374 13.77 5.47 -18.91
C SER A 374 13.10 4.12 -19.19
N GLY A 375 12.42 4.02 -20.35
CA GLY A 375 11.62 2.86 -20.78
C GLY A 375 12.40 1.77 -21.50
N HIS A 376 13.74 1.87 -21.53
CA HIS A 376 14.62 0.86 -22.12
C HIS A 376 14.60 -0.48 -21.38
N TYR A 377 14.68 -1.57 -22.15
CA TYR A 377 15.00 -2.93 -21.69
C TYR A 377 15.41 -3.80 -22.88
N LEU A 378 16.21 -4.84 -22.64
CA LEU A 378 16.59 -5.82 -23.67
C LEU A 378 15.60 -6.96 -23.76
N TYR A 379 15.17 -7.50 -22.63
CA TYR A 379 14.13 -8.52 -22.53
C TYR A 379 13.00 -7.99 -21.67
N ASP A 380 11.76 -8.29 -22.09
CA ASP A 380 10.57 -7.96 -21.32
C ASP A 380 10.41 -8.90 -20.10
N ASP A 381 9.33 -8.72 -19.35
CA ASP A 381 9.09 -9.46 -18.11
C ASP A 381 8.56 -10.90 -18.37
N GLU A 382 8.41 -11.32 -19.62
CA GLU A 382 8.13 -12.69 -20.04
C GLU A 382 9.38 -13.40 -20.61
N GLY A 383 10.52 -12.69 -20.68
CA GLY A 383 11.77 -13.19 -21.25
C GLY A 383 11.83 -13.10 -22.77
N VAL A 384 10.95 -12.32 -23.41
CA VAL A 384 10.95 -12.08 -24.85
C VAL A 384 11.82 -10.87 -25.17
N LYS A 385 12.70 -10.99 -26.17
CA LYS A 385 13.54 -9.88 -26.60
C LYS A 385 12.68 -8.70 -27.08
N GLY A 386 12.91 -7.53 -26.51
CA GLY A 386 12.22 -6.29 -26.86
C GLY A 386 12.50 -5.89 -28.32
N GLN A 387 11.46 -5.48 -29.03
CA GLN A 387 11.55 -5.10 -30.44
C GLN A 387 10.99 -3.70 -30.67
N ARG A 388 11.51 -3.01 -31.68
CA ARG A 388 10.86 -1.82 -32.21
C ARG A 388 9.54 -2.23 -32.89
N VAL A 389 8.45 -1.55 -32.52
CA VAL A 389 7.12 -1.76 -33.10
C VAL A 389 6.66 -0.47 -33.77
N ASP A 390 6.62 -0.47 -35.11
CA ASP A 390 6.08 0.64 -35.90
C ASP A 390 4.54 0.61 -35.84
N CYS A 391 3.98 1.18 -34.78
CA CYS A 391 2.54 1.19 -34.52
C CYS A 391 1.76 2.00 -35.54
N VAL A 392 2.26 3.19 -35.90
CA VAL A 392 1.72 4.02 -36.98
C VAL A 392 2.81 4.30 -37.99
N LYS A 393 2.55 3.92 -39.26
CA LYS A 393 3.46 4.18 -40.37
C LYS A 393 2.77 4.93 -41.50
N ASP A 394 3.34 6.06 -41.89
CA ASP A 394 2.80 6.97 -42.91
C ASP A 394 1.33 7.34 -42.61
N GLY A 395 1.02 7.57 -41.33
CA GLY A 395 -0.32 7.82 -40.80
C GLY A 395 -1.25 6.58 -40.67
N TYR A 396 -0.84 5.39 -41.11
CA TYR A 396 -1.65 4.16 -41.02
C TYR A 396 -1.35 3.37 -39.74
N LEU A 397 -2.38 2.90 -39.04
CA LEU A 397 -2.24 1.95 -37.94
C LEU A 397 -1.77 0.58 -38.48
N ARG A 398 -0.61 0.09 -38.03
CA ARG A 398 0.02 -1.14 -38.55
C ARG A 398 0.17 -2.26 -37.53
N GLN A 399 0.49 -1.94 -36.28
CA GLN A 399 0.81 -2.95 -35.26
C GLN A 399 0.38 -2.54 -33.85
N TYR A 400 0.15 -3.55 -33.01
CA TYR A 400 -0.06 -3.40 -31.57
C TYR A 400 1.15 -3.90 -30.78
N LEU A 401 1.24 -3.43 -29.54
CA LEU A 401 2.18 -3.94 -28.54
C LEU A 401 1.62 -5.25 -28.01
N MET A 402 2.43 -6.30 -28.07
CA MET A 402 2.01 -7.67 -27.80
C MET A 402 2.87 -8.28 -26.70
N SER A 403 2.20 -8.98 -25.79
CA SER A 403 2.81 -9.94 -24.88
C SER A 403 2.67 -11.35 -25.47
N ARG A 404 3.06 -12.38 -24.72
CA ARG A 404 2.81 -13.78 -25.09
C ARG A 404 1.34 -14.20 -24.96
N THR A 405 0.42 -13.27 -24.72
CA THR A 405 -1.03 -13.51 -24.73
C THR A 405 -1.61 -12.96 -26.03
N PRO A 406 -1.95 -13.82 -27.02
CA PRO A 406 -2.47 -13.39 -28.32
C PRO A 406 -3.78 -12.62 -28.25
N VAL A 407 -3.98 -11.81 -29.29
CA VAL A 407 -5.28 -11.22 -29.69
C VAL A 407 -5.64 -11.70 -31.09
N LYS A 408 -6.89 -11.44 -31.51
CA LYS A 408 -7.44 -11.92 -32.79
C LYS A 408 -6.56 -11.53 -33.99
N GLU A 409 -6.03 -10.32 -33.97
CA GLU A 409 -5.24 -9.74 -35.06
C GLU A 409 -3.75 -10.13 -35.02
N PHE A 410 -3.23 -10.53 -33.86
CA PHE A 410 -1.79 -10.78 -33.65
C PHE A 410 -1.56 -11.97 -32.73
N THR A 411 -0.84 -12.97 -33.26
CA THR A 411 -0.65 -14.28 -32.62
C THR A 411 0.66 -14.47 -31.86
N GLY A 412 1.58 -13.50 -31.92
CA GLY A 412 2.90 -13.57 -31.28
C GLY A 412 3.25 -12.33 -30.46
N SER A 413 4.25 -12.48 -29.57
CA SER A 413 4.81 -11.37 -28.80
C SER A 413 5.82 -10.58 -29.63
N ASN A 414 5.88 -9.26 -29.43
CA ASN A 414 6.96 -8.39 -29.92
C ASN A 414 7.82 -7.84 -28.76
N GLY A 415 7.78 -8.51 -27.60
CA GLY A 415 8.62 -8.17 -26.46
C GLY A 415 8.11 -6.97 -25.69
N HIS A 416 6.79 -6.85 -25.51
CA HIS A 416 6.15 -5.77 -24.75
C HIS A 416 5.36 -6.26 -23.53
N GLY A 417 5.55 -7.51 -23.10
CA GLY A 417 4.98 -8.07 -21.87
C GLY A 417 5.67 -7.50 -20.63
N ARG A 418 5.16 -6.43 -20.02
CA ARG A 418 5.78 -5.75 -18.86
C ARG A 418 4.91 -5.73 -17.59
N ALA A 419 5.56 -5.73 -16.43
CA ALA A 419 4.94 -5.66 -15.12
C ALA A 419 5.87 -5.04 -14.05
N SER A 420 5.27 -4.47 -13.00
CA SER A 420 5.96 -4.26 -11.72
C SER A 420 6.47 -5.60 -11.17
N ASN A 421 7.43 -5.53 -10.24
CA ASN A 421 8.13 -6.67 -9.65
C ASN A 421 7.23 -7.74 -8.97
N ASP A 422 5.98 -7.39 -8.65
CA ASP A 422 5.03 -8.19 -7.87
C ASP A 422 3.75 -8.59 -8.65
N ARG A 423 3.75 -8.46 -9.99
CA ARG A 423 2.57 -8.72 -10.86
C ARG A 423 2.90 -9.62 -12.04
N ASP A 424 1.88 -10.22 -12.66
CA ASP A 424 2.07 -10.89 -13.95
C ASP A 424 2.22 -9.85 -15.09
N PRO A 425 3.06 -10.10 -16.11
CA PRO A 425 3.23 -9.25 -17.29
C PRO A 425 1.97 -9.11 -18.13
N ASN A 426 1.77 -7.93 -18.74
CA ASN A 426 0.77 -7.66 -19.77
C ASN A 426 1.40 -6.81 -20.89
N PRO A 427 0.78 -6.68 -22.08
CA PRO A 427 1.28 -5.79 -23.12
C PRO A 427 1.31 -4.35 -22.62
N ARG A 428 2.46 -3.68 -22.74
CA ARG A 428 2.68 -2.34 -22.21
C ARG A 428 3.64 -1.51 -23.08
N GLN A 429 3.51 -0.18 -22.95
CA GLN A 429 4.39 0.79 -23.59
C GLN A 429 5.85 0.72 -23.09
N SER A 430 6.79 1.18 -23.92
CA SER A 430 8.23 1.32 -23.63
C SER A 430 8.72 2.76 -23.81
N ASN A 431 9.51 3.04 -24.84
CA ASN A 431 9.88 4.37 -25.30
C ASN A 431 9.01 4.72 -26.52
N LEU A 432 8.01 5.57 -26.34
CA LEU A 432 7.15 6.07 -27.41
C LEU A 432 7.88 7.18 -28.15
N ILE A 433 8.01 7.05 -29.47
CA ILE A 433 8.66 8.03 -30.34
C ILE A 433 7.67 8.45 -31.42
N VAL A 434 7.49 9.76 -31.58
CA VAL A 434 6.69 10.37 -32.65
C VAL A 434 7.60 11.18 -33.54
N GLU A 435 7.46 11.02 -34.85
CA GLU A 435 8.23 11.76 -35.87
C GLU A 435 7.30 12.25 -36.98
N THR A 436 7.77 13.23 -37.74
CA THR A 436 7.13 13.70 -38.97
C THR A 436 8.15 13.75 -40.11
N THR A 437 7.74 13.33 -41.30
CA THR A 437 8.55 13.48 -42.53
C THR A 437 8.41 14.86 -43.16
N GLU A 438 7.45 15.67 -42.70
CA GLU A 438 7.18 17.03 -43.17
C GLU A 438 7.21 17.99 -41.96
N PRO A 439 8.40 18.39 -41.48
CA PRO A 439 8.53 19.22 -40.29
C PRO A 439 8.22 20.69 -40.59
N TYR A 440 7.45 21.31 -39.71
CA TYR A 440 7.20 22.75 -39.69
C TYR A 440 8.11 23.41 -38.64
N SER A 441 8.52 24.66 -38.86
CA SER A 441 9.13 25.46 -37.80
C SER A 441 8.08 25.86 -36.75
N GLU A 442 8.50 26.20 -35.54
CA GLU A 442 7.58 26.71 -34.51
C GLU A 442 6.80 27.94 -35.04
N THR A 443 7.48 28.86 -35.73
CA THR A 443 6.84 30.02 -36.35
C THR A 443 5.75 29.63 -37.35
N GLN A 444 6.01 28.60 -38.18
CA GLN A 444 5.00 28.12 -39.13
C GLN A 444 3.80 27.47 -38.42
N LEU A 445 4.03 26.67 -37.38
CA LEU A 445 2.94 26.10 -36.57
C LEU A 445 2.10 27.18 -35.89
N ARG A 446 2.75 28.22 -35.36
CA ARG A 446 2.06 29.39 -34.78
C ARG A 446 1.25 30.15 -35.83
N ASN A 447 1.77 30.30 -37.06
CA ASN A 447 1.01 30.90 -38.15
C ASN A 447 -0.23 30.08 -38.51
N LEU A 448 -0.12 28.74 -38.59
CA LEU A 448 -1.27 27.86 -38.81
C LEU A 448 -2.32 28.02 -37.69
N LEU A 449 -1.89 28.11 -36.42
CA LEU A 449 -2.78 28.40 -35.31
C LEU A 449 -3.51 29.73 -35.50
N ILE A 450 -2.77 30.82 -35.80
CA ILE A 450 -3.34 32.16 -35.97
C ILE A 450 -4.31 32.23 -37.16
N GLU A 451 -3.97 31.61 -38.29
CA GLU A 451 -4.85 31.53 -39.46
C GLU A 451 -6.16 30.81 -39.13
N GLU A 452 -6.07 29.69 -38.41
CA GLU A 452 -7.25 28.94 -37.99
C GLU A 452 -8.11 29.71 -36.98
N LEU A 453 -7.48 30.44 -36.06
CA LEU A 453 -8.20 31.31 -35.12
C LEU A 453 -8.98 32.40 -35.86
N LYS A 454 -8.37 33.07 -36.84
CA LYS A 454 -9.04 34.06 -37.69
C LYS A 454 -10.19 33.43 -38.47
N ARG A 455 -9.98 32.22 -39.03
CA ARG A 455 -11.00 31.47 -39.78
C ARG A 455 -12.20 31.11 -38.89
N GLN A 456 -11.97 30.73 -37.64
CA GLN A 456 -13.01 30.36 -36.67
C GLN A 456 -13.61 31.57 -35.92
N GLY A 457 -13.11 32.79 -36.15
CA GLY A 457 -13.54 33.99 -35.41
C GLY A 457 -13.20 33.92 -33.90
N LYS A 458 -12.12 33.24 -33.54
CA LYS A 458 -11.66 33.05 -32.15
C LYS A 458 -10.60 34.08 -31.80
N GLU A 459 -10.74 34.71 -30.63
CA GLU A 459 -9.75 35.69 -30.15
C GLU A 459 -8.39 35.04 -29.88
N TYR A 460 -8.39 33.84 -29.31
CA TYR A 460 -7.18 33.12 -28.92
C TYR A 460 -7.29 31.60 -29.11
N GLY A 461 -6.12 30.99 -29.25
CA GLY A 461 -5.87 29.55 -29.19
C GLY A 461 -5.01 29.20 -27.99
N TYR A 462 -4.78 27.91 -27.75
CA TYR A 462 -3.92 27.48 -26.65
C TYR A 462 -2.58 26.94 -27.12
N TYR A 463 -1.53 27.22 -26.34
CA TYR A 463 -0.24 26.55 -26.39
C TYR A 463 0.01 25.81 -25.07
N PHE A 464 0.06 24.49 -25.11
CA PHE A 464 0.29 23.64 -23.95
C PHE A 464 1.78 23.36 -23.84
N ARG A 465 2.45 24.01 -22.89
CA ARG A 465 3.90 23.88 -22.71
C ARG A 465 4.27 22.69 -21.83
N THR A 466 3.59 22.53 -20.70
CA THR A 466 3.94 21.51 -19.70
C THR A 466 2.70 20.76 -19.20
N VAL A 467 2.84 19.45 -19.03
CA VAL A 467 1.81 18.54 -18.53
C VAL A 467 2.35 17.72 -17.35
N LYS A 468 1.50 17.46 -16.36
CA LYS A 468 1.86 16.61 -15.20
C LYS A 468 1.71 15.11 -15.51
N GLY A 469 0.79 14.77 -16.41
CA GLY A 469 0.41 13.41 -16.76
C GLY A 469 -1.04 13.35 -17.25
N GLY A 470 -1.63 12.16 -17.27
CA GLY A 470 -3.03 11.97 -17.61
C GLY A 470 -3.56 10.62 -17.16
N PHE A 471 -4.81 10.33 -17.54
CA PHE A 471 -5.38 9.01 -17.48
C PHE A 471 -6.36 8.80 -18.64
N THR A 472 -6.58 7.55 -19.01
CA THR A 472 -7.62 7.16 -19.97
C THR A 472 -8.50 6.04 -19.43
N THR A 473 -9.80 6.11 -19.70
CA THR A 473 -10.76 5.04 -19.40
C THR A 473 -11.03 4.20 -20.65
N ARG A 474 -10.99 2.88 -20.50
CA ARG A 474 -11.31 1.90 -21.55
C ARG A 474 -12.46 0.99 -21.10
N GLY A 475 -13.42 0.74 -22.00
CA GLY A 475 -14.13 -0.54 -22.08
C GLY A 475 -15.02 -0.95 -20.89
N LYS A 476 -15.78 -0.04 -20.27
CA LYS A 476 -16.99 -0.46 -19.54
C LYS A 476 -18.18 -0.29 -20.47
N ALA A 477 -19.05 -1.30 -20.55
CA ALA A 477 -20.27 -1.27 -21.38
C ALA A 477 -21.16 -0.02 -21.13
N ASN A 478 -21.00 0.65 -19.99
CA ASN A 478 -21.74 1.85 -19.59
C ASN A 478 -20.85 3.07 -19.26
N ALA A 479 -19.58 3.11 -19.67
CA ALA A 479 -18.72 4.29 -19.47
C ALA A 479 -18.24 4.87 -20.80
N ILE A 480 -18.28 6.20 -20.90
CA ILE A 480 -17.71 6.94 -22.02
C ILE A 480 -16.19 6.70 -22.00
N ASN A 481 -15.65 6.20 -23.09
CA ASN A 481 -14.21 6.15 -23.32
C ASN A 481 -13.71 7.60 -23.44
N ALA A 482 -12.94 8.03 -22.45
CA ALA A 482 -12.45 9.39 -22.37
C ALA A 482 -10.97 9.37 -21.99
N PHE A 483 -10.28 10.45 -22.34
CA PHE A 483 -8.97 10.74 -21.77
C PHE A 483 -9.03 12.07 -21.02
N ASN A 484 -8.16 12.20 -20.04
CA ASN A 484 -7.89 13.45 -19.37
C ASN A 484 -6.39 13.63 -19.32
N VAL A 485 -5.89 14.70 -19.93
CA VAL A 485 -4.52 15.17 -19.72
C VAL A 485 -4.59 16.36 -18.78
N SER A 486 -3.67 16.40 -17.82
CA SER A 486 -3.58 17.45 -16.80
C SER A 486 -2.43 18.40 -17.15
N PRO A 487 -2.66 19.40 -18.01
CA PRO A 487 -1.68 20.44 -18.28
C PRO A 487 -1.51 21.35 -17.07
N ILE A 488 -0.29 21.84 -16.88
CA ILE A 488 0.07 22.68 -15.74
C ILE A 488 0.70 24.01 -16.17
N GLU A 489 1.09 24.15 -17.43
CA GLU A 489 1.60 25.41 -18.01
C GLU A 489 1.00 25.59 -19.40
N VAL A 490 0.07 26.54 -19.55
CA VAL A 490 -0.70 26.77 -20.78
C VAL A 490 -0.77 28.26 -21.08
N TYR A 491 -0.61 28.63 -22.35
CA TYR A 491 -0.65 30.01 -22.81
C TYR A 491 -1.80 30.22 -23.79
N ARG A 492 -2.47 31.36 -23.70
CA ARG A 492 -3.33 31.89 -24.78
C ARG A 492 -2.44 32.55 -25.82
N VAL A 493 -2.57 32.10 -27.07
CA VAL A 493 -1.94 32.70 -28.25
C VAL A 493 -3.01 33.48 -28.98
N PHE A 494 -2.82 34.80 -29.13
CA PHE A 494 -3.85 35.67 -29.68
C PHE A 494 -3.76 35.82 -31.20
N ALA A 495 -4.92 35.88 -31.86
CA ALA A 495 -5.00 36.00 -33.31
C ALA A 495 -4.53 37.37 -33.85
N ASP A 496 -4.51 38.39 -33.00
CA ASP A 496 -4.11 39.77 -33.31
C ASP A 496 -2.61 40.04 -33.10
N GLY A 497 -1.86 39.05 -32.59
CA GLY A 497 -0.40 39.14 -32.42
C GLY A 497 0.07 39.81 -31.14
N ARG A 498 -0.79 40.07 -30.15
CA ARG A 498 -0.34 40.47 -28.81
C ARG A 498 0.41 39.33 -28.10
N ASP A 499 1.18 39.67 -27.06
CA ASP A 499 1.97 38.71 -26.28
C ASP A 499 1.11 37.58 -25.69
N ASP A 500 1.68 36.37 -25.68
CA ASP A 500 1.06 35.19 -25.09
C ASP A 500 0.72 35.41 -23.61
N GLN A 501 -0.47 34.99 -23.20
CA GLN A 501 -0.91 35.10 -21.80
C GLN A 501 -0.92 33.73 -21.12
N LEU A 502 -0.09 33.56 -20.08
CA LEU A 502 -0.15 32.37 -19.23
C LEU A 502 -1.53 32.27 -18.56
N VAL A 503 -2.10 31.06 -18.52
CA VAL A 503 -3.36 30.76 -17.83
C VAL A 503 -3.20 29.51 -16.95
N ARG A 504 -4.03 29.39 -15.92
CA ARG A 504 -4.04 28.23 -15.00
C ARG A 504 -5.40 27.52 -14.97
N GLY A 505 -5.42 26.32 -14.40
CA GLY A 505 -6.65 25.54 -14.20
C GLY A 505 -7.24 24.95 -15.48
N VAL A 506 -6.40 24.61 -16.46
CA VAL A 506 -6.84 23.96 -17.70
C VAL A 506 -6.87 22.45 -17.51
N SER A 507 -7.94 21.78 -17.95
CA SER A 507 -7.98 20.32 -18.09
C SER A 507 -8.34 19.96 -19.53
N LEU A 508 -7.48 19.18 -20.20
CA LEU A 508 -7.71 18.73 -21.57
C LEU A 508 -8.51 17.43 -21.54
N ILE A 509 -9.68 17.45 -22.17
CA ILE A 509 -10.60 16.31 -22.23
C ILE A 509 -10.99 16.01 -23.67
N GLY A 510 -11.48 14.81 -23.91
CA GLY A 510 -12.08 14.48 -25.19
C GLY A 510 -12.25 12.99 -25.39
N THR A 511 -12.74 12.65 -26.57
CA THR A 511 -12.75 11.28 -27.07
C THR A 511 -11.55 11.07 -28.01
N PRO A 512 -10.83 9.96 -27.91
CA PRO A 512 -9.62 9.70 -28.70
C PRO A 512 -9.81 9.77 -30.22
N LEU A 513 -10.88 9.14 -30.75
CA LEU A 513 -11.12 9.11 -32.19
C LEU A 513 -11.37 10.50 -32.78
N SER A 514 -12.12 11.34 -32.07
CA SER A 514 -12.37 12.71 -32.54
C SER A 514 -11.08 13.51 -32.60
N MET A 515 -10.20 13.33 -31.60
CA MET A 515 -8.92 14.04 -31.52
C MET A 515 -7.91 13.68 -32.60
N PHE A 516 -7.83 12.41 -33.02
CA PHE A 516 -6.90 12.01 -34.08
C PHE A 516 -7.14 12.76 -35.40
N SER A 517 -8.41 12.99 -35.73
CA SER A 517 -8.79 13.75 -36.93
C SER A 517 -8.38 15.23 -36.88
N GLN A 518 -8.07 15.76 -35.69
CA GLN A 518 -7.72 17.17 -35.47
C GLN A 518 -6.22 17.43 -35.56
N ILE A 519 -5.36 16.40 -35.57
CA ILE A 519 -3.91 16.57 -35.74
C ILE A 519 -3.62 16.93 -37.19
N LYS A 520 -2.97 18.08 -37.43
CA LYS A 520 -2.74 18.59 -38.80
C LYS A 520 -1.28 18.71 -39.19
N ALA A 521 -0.41 19.16 -38.28
CA ALA A 521 1.00 19.40 -38.57
C ALA A 521 1.86 19.14 -37.32
N ALA A 522 3.15 18.88 -37.53
CA ALA A 522 4.13 18.68 -36.48
C ALA A 522 5.43 19.44 -36.77
N GLY A 523 6.15 19.76 -35.70
CA GLY A 523 7.46 20.39 -35.76
C GLY A 523 8.59 19.40 -36.08
N GLY A 524 9.81 19.91 -36.24
CA GLY A 524 11.00 19.08 -36.47
C GLY A 524 11.74 18.63 -35.19
N GLU A 525 11.69 19.42 -34.12
CA GLU A 525 12.44 19.13 -32.89
C GLU A 525 11.59 18.36 -31.88
N SER A 526 12.14 17.30 -31.28
CA SER A 526 11.45 16.49 -30.28
C SER A 526 11.86 16.83 -28.86
N GLU A 527 10.89 16.82 -27.95
CA GLU A 527 11.13 16.95 -26.52
C GLU A 527 10.83 15.65 -25.79
N LEU A 528 11.53 15.42 -24.67
CA LEU A 528 11.40 14.21 -23.85
C LEU A 528 10.46 14.44 -22.67
N PHE A 529 9.51 13.54 -22.51
CA PHE A 529 8.79 13.28 -21.28
C PHE A 529 9.28 11.97 -20.65
N THR A 530 9.60 12.01 -19.35
CA THR A 530 9.94 10.83 -18.55
C THR A 530 8.88 10.64 -17.49
N GLY A 531 8.39 9.40 -17.32
CA GLY A 531 7.35 9.14 -16.34
C GLY A 531 7.17 7.67 -16.00
N PHE A 532 6.13 7.40 -15.23
CA PHE A 532 5.69 6.05 -14.88
C PHE A 532 4.28 5.83 -15.39
N CYS A 533 4.08 4.68 -16.03
CA CYS A 533 2.80 4.28 -16.61
C CYS A 533 2.13 3.26 -15.68
N GLY A 534 0.90 3.52 -15.25
CA GLY A 534 0.12 2.62 -14.40
C GLY A 534 -0.84 1.74 -15.21
N SER A 535 -0.90 0.43 -14.92
CA SER A 535 -1.93 -0.48 -15.42
C SER A 535 -2.19 -1.59 -14.41
N GLU A 536 -3.01 -2.58 -14.79
CA GLU A 536 -3.27 -3.75 -13.94
C GLU A 536 -1.97 -4.52 -13.61
N SER A 537 -0.97 -4.52 -14.51
CA SER A 537 0.38 -5.09 -14.30
C SER A 537 1.29 -4.21 -13.44
N GLY A 538 0.76 -3.13 -12.87
CA GLY A 538 1.46 -2.21 -11.99
C GLY A 538 2.06 -0.99 -12.71
N SER A 539 2.92 -0.29 -11.99
CA SER A 539 3.64 0.91 -12.44
C SER A 539 4.99 0.55 -13.04
N ILE A 540 5.27 1.00 -14.26
CA ILE A 540 6.52 0.73 -14.99
C ILE A 540 7.12 2.04 -15.54
N PRO A 541 8.45 2.16 -15.64
CA PRO A 541 9.08 3.33 -16.25
C PRO A 541 8.85 3.34 -17.77
N VAL A 542 8.54 4.53 -18.30
CA VAL A 542 8.32 4.81 -19.72
C VAL A 542 8.91 6.16 -20.09
N SER A 543 9.24 6.32 -21.36
CA SER A 543 9.59 7.63 -21.93
C SER A 543 8.74 7.89 -23.16
N GLY A 544 8.42 9.16 -23.40
CA GLY A 544 7.75 9.62 -24.61
C GLY A 544 8.55 10.76 -25.23
N THR A 545 8.83 10.68 -26.52
CA THR A 545 9.38 11.79 -27.29
C THR A 545 8.43 12.13 -28.43
N SER A 546 8.20 13.42 -28.62
CA SER A 546 7.36 13.91 -29.71
C SER A 546 7.80 15.31 -30.11
N PRO A 547 7.63 15.68 -31.39
CA PRO A 547 7.68 17.07 -31.78
C PRO A 547 6.49 17.85 -31.23
N MET A 548 6.59 19.17 -31.32
CA MET A 548 5.45 20.07 -31.18
C MET A 548 4.37 19.68 -32.20
N VAL A 549 3.11 19.65 -31.81
CA VAL A 549 1.98 19.25 -32.69
C VAL A 549 0.92 20.34 -32.71
N TYR A 550 0.49 20.70 -33.91
CA TYR A 550 -0.67 21.57 -34.13
C TYR A 550 -1.94 20.73 -34.32
N VAL A 551 -2.96 21.10 -33.55
CA VAL A 551 -4.31 20.50 -33.58
C VAL A 551 -5.34 21.58 -33.92
N SER A 552 -6.20 21.32 -34.90
CA SER A 552 -7.23 22.28 -35.34
C SER A 552 -8.36 22.47 -34.33
N GLN A 553 -8.56 21.50 -33.44
CA GLN A 553 -9.56 21.60 -32.37
C GLN A 553 -9.17 20.72 -31.17
N ILE A 554 -9.32 21.28 -29.98
CA ILE A 554 -9.28 20.59 -28.68
C ILE A 554 -10.48 21.02 -27.84
N GLU A 555 -10.77 20.27 -26.77
CA GLU A 555 -11.74 20.65 -25.75
C GLU A 555 -11.06 20.72 -24.38
N THR A 556 -11.24 21.85 -23.69
CA THR A 556 -10.76 22.01 -22.32
C THR A 556 -11.87 22.44 -21.39
N GLN A 557 -11.79 21.97 -20.16
CA GLN A 557 -12.59 22.47 -19.05
C GLN A 557 -11.73 23.36 -18.16
N GLY A 558 -12.30 24.50 -17.74
CA GLY A 558 -11.74 25.29 -16.66
C GLY A 558 -12.01 24.62 -15.31
N GLN A 559 -10.98 24.54 -14.46
CA GLN A 559 -11.16 24.19 -13.07
C GLN A 559 -11.86 25.34 -12.34
N LYS A 560 -12.83 25.02 -11.49
CA LYS A 560 -13.46 26.02 -10.64
C LYS A 560 -12.44 26.45 -9.58
N ALA A 561 -12.35 27.76 -9.36
CA ALA A 561 -11.58 28.30 -8.24
C ALA A 561 -12.04 27.64 -6.94
N ILE A 562 -11.07 27.30 -6.09
CA ILE A 562 -11.33 26.65 -4.80
C ILE A 562 -12.04 27.64 -3.86
N ILE A 563 -11.71 28.93 -4.00
CA ILE A 563 -12.18 30.01 -3.12
C ILE A 563 -12.69 31.18 -3.97
N LYS A 564 -13.71 31.91 -3.50
CA LYS A 564 -14.31 33.04 -4.22
C LYS A 564 -13.51 34.34 -4.11
N SER A 565 -12.67 34.51 -3.07
CA SER A 565 -11.87 35.71 -2.82
C SER A 565 -10.59 35.43 -2.01
N LYS A 566 -9.52 36.19 -2.26
CA LYS A 566 -8.25 36.18 -1.50
C LYS A 566 -8.41 36.55 -0.02
N GLN A 567 -9.46 37.30 0.30
CA GLN A 567 -9.79 37.64 1.69
C GLN A 567 -10.23 36.42 2.52
N ASP A 568 -10.56 35.31 1.86
CA ASP A 568 -10.99 34.07 2.49
C ASP A 568 -9.82 33.07 2.70
N LEU A 569 -8.55 33.52 2.65
CA LEU A 569 -7.37 32.68 2.93
C LEU A 569 -6.66 33.10 4.23
N ILE A 570 -6.18 32.11 4.99
CA ILE A 570 -5.22 32.33 6.08
C ILE A 570 -3.86 32.73 5.48
N SER A 571 -3.35 33.90 5.84
CA SER A 571 -2.08 34.42 5.29
C SER A 571 -0.88 33.56 5.63
N PRO A 572 0.24 33.64 4.87
CA PRO A 572 1.50 33.11 5.34
C PRO A 572 1.93 33.76 6.66
N PRO A 573 2.56 33.03 7.59
CA PRO A 573 3.06 33.61 8.82
C PRO A 573 4.17 34.63 8.51
N GLU A 574 4.24 35.72 9.27
CA GLU A 574 5.38 36.63 9.21
C GLU A 574 6.63 35.90 9.71
N THR A 575 7.61 35.71 8.82
CA THR A 575 8.91 35.13 9.15
C THR A 575 9.75 36.16 9.91
N THR A 576 9.86 35.99 11.23
CA THR A 576 10.80 36.76 12.07
C THR A 576 12.07 35.92 12.36
N GLU A 577 13.16 36.59 12.73
CA GLU A 577 14.57 36.12 12.87
C GLU A 577 14.85 34.84 13.69
N ALA A 578 13.83 34.15 14.24
CA ALA A 578 13.98 32.87 14.94
C ALA A 578 14.35 31.69 14.01
N GLU A 579 14.42 31.90 12.70
CA GLU A 579 14.79 30.88 11.70
C GLU A 579 16.28 30.51 11.68
N ASN A 580 17.14 31.25 12.40
CA ASN A 580 18.60 31.10 12.31
C ASN A 580 19.27 30.28 13.44
N THR A 581 18.53 29.71 14.39
CA THR A 581 19.14 28.97 15.51
C THR A 581 18.57 27.57 15.71
N GLY A 582 19.33 26.57 15.25
CA GLY A 582 19.30 25.20 15.78
C GLY A 582 18.58 24.15 14.93
N HIS A 583 19.34 23.36 14.18
CA HIS A 583 18.89 22.14 13.48
C HIS A 583 18.63 20.96 14.46
N ARG A 584 18.34 21.24 15.73
CA ARG A 584 18.03 20.20 16.72
C ARG A 584 16.52 20.14 16.93
N ALA A 585 15.95 19.05 16.45
CA ALA A 585 14.58 18.61 16.63
C ALA A 585 14.25 18.31 18.11
N ASP A 586 14.36 19.32 18.98
CA ASP A 586 13.97 19.20 20.38
C ASP A 586 12.47 19.51 20.58
N CYS A 587 11.94 19.02 21.71
CA CYS A 587 10.53 19.14 22.03
C CYS A 587 10.05 20.61 22.11
N SER A 588 10.94 21.54 22.50
CA SER A 588 10.63 22.97 22.61
C SER A 588 10.37 23.60 21.25
N LEU A 589 11.21 23.33 20.25
CA LEU A 589 11.06 23.88 18.91
C LEU A 589 9.73 23.47 18.26
N ILE A 590 9.35 22.20 18.40
CA ILE A 590 8.08 21.67 17.87
C ILE A 590 6.89 22.42 18.48
N PHE A 591 6.79 22.47 19.82
CA PHE A 591 5.66 23.13 20.45
C PHE A 591 5.63 24.63 20.18
N LYS A 592 6.79 25.29 20.13
CA LYS A 592 6.87 26.72 19.81
C LYS A 592 6.32 27.00 18.41
N ALA A 593 6.68 26.17 17.41
CA ALA A 593 6.11 26.28 16.07
C ALA A 593 4.59 26.06 16.05
N MET A 594 4.10 25.03 16.77
CA MET A 594 2.66 24.75 16.87
C MET A 594 1.90 25.90 17.55
N GLU A 595 2.45 26.47 18.63
CA GLU A 595 1.87 27.57 19.42
C GLU A 595 1.76 28.85 18.58
N ASP A 596 2.85 29.22 17.91
CA ASP A 596 2.89 30.43 17.09
C ASP A 596 1.94 30.32 15.89
N GLU A 597 1.87 29.15 15.25
CA GLU A 597 0.93 28.97 14.14
C GLU A 597 -0.53 28.94 14.60
N MET A 598 -0.82 28.34 15.74
CA MET A 598 -2.17 28.31 16.28
C MET A 598 -2.65 29.71 16.64
N ALA A 599 -1.77 30.54 17.22
CA ALA A 599 -2.06 31.94 17.53
C ALA A 599 -2.34 32.73 16.24
N HIS A 600 -1.51 32.54 15.21
CA HIS A 600 -1.67 33.17 13.90
C HIS A 600 -3.00 32.76 13.22
N VAL A 601 -3.30 31.47 13.12
CA VAL A 601 -4.56 30.96 12.53
C VAL A 601 -5.79 31.47 13.29
N CYS A 602 -5.78 31.42 14.63
CA CYS A 602 -6.89 31.94 15.42
C CYS A 602 -7.11 33.43 15.20
N HIS A 603 -6.02 34.21 15.06
CA HIS A 603 -6.09 35.64 14.77
C HIS A 603 -6.71 35.90 13.40
N GLU A 604 -6.21 35.26 12.34
CA GLU A 604 -6.70 35.45 10.97
C GLU A 604 -8.18 35.05 10.81
N LEU A 605 -8.59 33.93 11.41
CA LEU A 605 -10.01 33.52 11.40
C LEU A 605 -10.89 34.55 12.12
N ALA A 606 -10.44 35.10 13.24
CA ALA A 606 -11.21 36.09 13.99
C ALA A 606 -11.29 37.45 13.26
N THR A 607 -10.19 37.92 12.68
CA THR A 607 -10.11 39.28 12.11
C THR A 607 -10.57 39.35 10.66
N ARG A 608 -10.27 38.34 9.84
CA ARG A 608 -10.61 38.34 8.40
C ARG A 608 -11.92 37.64 8.10
N HIS A 609 -12.13 36.48 8.74
CA HIS A 609 -13.31 35.67 8.51
C HIS A 609 -14.44 35.93 9.50
N ASN A 610 -14.24 36.86 10.45
CA ASN A 610 -15.16 37.14 11.55
C ASN A 610 -15.67 35.85 12.23
N THR A 611 -14.80 34.84 12.32
CA THR A 611 -15.12 33.50 12.79
C THR A 611 -14.21 33.16 13.96
N VAL A 612 -14.80 32.97 15.13
CA VAL A 612 -14.07 32.43 16.29
C VAL A 612 -14.25 30.91 16.28
N PRO A 613 -13.18 30.11 16.06
CA PRO A 613 -13.30 28.66 16.11
C PRO A 613 -13.68 28.22 17.52
N LEU A 614 -14.54 27.19 17.61
CA LEU A 614 -14.86 26.56 18.88
C LEU A 614 -13.63 25.88 19.47
N PHE A 615 -12.83 25.25 18.60
CA PHE A 615 -11.68 24.44 18.97
C PHE A 615 -10.70 24.30 17.79
N VAL A 616 -9.40 24.45 18.07
CA VAL A 616 -8.31 24.12 17.14
C VAL A 616 -7.44 23.04 17.79
N ASN A 617 -7.06 22.02 17.02
CA ASN A 617 -6.25 20.91 17.47
C ASN A 617 -5.18 20.55 16.43
N TYR A 618 -3.93 20.69 16.85
CA TYR A 618 -2.76 20.29 16.07
C TYR A 618 -2.18 19.02 16.63
N VAL A 619 -1.89 18.07 15.75
CA VAL A 619 -1.26 16.80 16.10
C VAL A 619 -0.07 16.57 15.20
N LEU A 620 1.09 16.28 15.78
CA LEU A 620 2.29 15.84 15.07
C LEU A 620 2.69 14.46 15.60
N GLU A 621 2.87 13.51 14.69
CA GLU A 621 3.40 12.19 14.95
C GLU A 621 4.85 12.13 14.47
N ARG A 622 5.76 11.70 15.34
CA ARG A 622 7.12 11.30 14.95
C ARG A 622 7.28 9.82 15.20
N LYS A 623 7.58 9.03 14.17
CA LYS A 623 7.49 7.57 14.20
C LYS A 623 8.73 6.91 13.62
N HIS A 624 9.27 5.93 14.34
CA HIS A 624 10.29 5.00 13.87
C HIS A 624 9.72 3.59 13.82
N ILE A 625 9.85 2.92 12.68
CA ILE A 625 9.46 1.53 12.47
C ILE A 625 10.67 0.75 11.98
N SER A 626 11.02 -0.28 12.73
CA SER A 626 12.02 -1.26 12.35
C SER A 626 11.48 -2.67 12.45
N GLY A 627 12.00 -3.59 11.64
CA GLY A 627 11.62 -4.99 11.74
C GLY A 627 12.38 -5.90 10.81
N THR A 628 12.40 -7.16 11.20
CA THR A 628 13.03 -8.26 10.47
C THR A 628 12.10 -9.45 10.43
N GLU A 629 12.19 -10.22 9.37
CA GLU A 629 11.50 -11.48 9.19
C GLU A 629 12.52 -12.51 8.72
N SER A 630 12.54 -13.66 9.38
CA SER A 630 13.48 -14.74 9.08
C SER A 630 12.77 -16.07 8.98
N SER A 631 13.30 -16.95 8.14
CA SER A 631 12.87 -18.33 8.00
C SER A 631 14.08 -19.25 8.00
N GLY A 632 14.02 -20.37 8.74
CA GLY A 632 15.06 -21.40 8.72
C GLY A 632 16.46 -20.94 9.16
N GLY A 633 16.56 -19.82 9.88
CA GLY A 633 17.83 -19.21 10.27
C GLY A 633 18.29 -18.03 9.40
N VAL A 634 17.56 -17.68 8.33
CA VAL A 634 17.98 -16.67 7.35
C VAL A 634 16.97 -15.53 7.26
N CYS A 635 17.45 -14.31 7.20
CA CYS A 635 16.64 -13.10 7.03
C CYS A 635 16.06 -13.05 5.60
N VAL A 636 14.73 -12.96 5.51
CA VAL A 636 13.99 -12.86 4.24
C VAL A 636 13.44 -11.46 4.01
N ASN A 637 13.32 -10.65 5.07
CA ASN A 637 12.84 -9.28 4.98
C ASN A 637 13.43 -8.43 6.10
N LYS A 638 13.84 -7.21 5.76
CA LYS A 638 14.41 -6.24 6.70
C LYS A 638 13.90 -4.86 6.36
N ARG A 639 13.55 -4.10 7.38
CA ARG A 639 13.08 -2.72 7.23
C ARG A 639 13.60 -1.85 8.37
N ASP A 640 14.11 -0.69 8.01
CA ASP A 640 14.29 0.45 8.89
C ASP A 640 13.68 1.67 8.20
N SER A 641 12.72 2.34 8.84
CA SER A 641 12.14 3.55 8.26
C SER A 641 12.92 4.81 8.59
N GLY A 642 13.86 4.81 9.54
CA GLY A 642 14.27 6.06 10.18
C GLY A 642 13.09 6.79 10.85
N ILE A 643 13.31 8.00 11.33
CA ILE A 643 12.25 8.81 11.96
C ILE A 643 11.45 9.50 10.86
N LYS A 644 10.16 9.17 10.75
CA LYS A 644 9.21 9.79 9.82
C LYS A 644 8.22 10.66 10.57
N ASN A 645 7.83 11.79 9.97
CA ASN A 645 6.98 12.79 10.61
C ASN A 645 5.67 12.98 9.84
N ASN A 646 4.54 12.99 10.54
CA ASN A 646 3.21 13.28 9.97
C ASN A 646 2.49 14.32 10.83
N ILE A 647 1.79 15.26 10.20
CA ILE A 647 1.11 16.36 10.89
C ILE A 647 -0.35 16.51 10.43
N ALA A 648 -1.22 16.91 11.35
CA ALA A 648 -2.63 17.16 11.11
C ALA A 648 -3.11 18.39 11.88
N ALA A 649 -4.10 19.08 11.31
CA ALA A 649 -4.82 20.17 11.95
C ALA A 649 -6.32 19.92 11.86
N HIS A 650 -7.02 20.20 12.95
CA HIS A 650 -8.47 20.08 13.07
C HIS A 650 -9.04 21.40 13.59
N ILE A 651 -10.07 21.90 12.92
CA ILE A 651 -10.79 23.11 13.31
C ILE A 651 -12.26 22.76 13.45
N PHE A 652 -12.84 23.05 14.62
CA PHE A 652 -14.27 22.90 14.86
C PHE A 652 -14.92 24.26 14.99
N LEU A 653 -16.05 24.43 14.30
CA LEU A 653 -16.89 25.62 14.32
C LEU A 653 -18.23 25.31 15.00
N GLY A 654 -18.98 26.36 15.34
CA GLY A 654 -20.27 26.25 16.02
C GLY A 654 -20.14 26.43 17.54
N ASP A 655 -20.94 25.69 18.30
CA ASP A 655 -20.99 25.76 19.76
C ASP A 655 -20.99 24.35 20.39
N SER A 656 -21.09 24.27 21.72
CA SER A 656 -21.03 22.98 22.43
C SER A 656 -22.17 22.02 22.09
N LEU A 657 -23.32 22.49 21.57
CA LEU A 657 -24.50 21.69 21.22
C LEU A 657 -24.57 21.37 19.72
N MET A 658 -23.92 22.15 18.88
CA MET A 658 -23.89 21.99 17.43
C MET A 658 -22.51 22.36 16.88
N THR A 659 -21.68 21.35 16.62
CA THR A 659 -20.34 21.52 16.05
C THR A 659 -20.26 21.08 14.59
N SER A 660 -19.24 21.55 13.88
CA SER A 660 -18.85 21.00 12.57
C SER A 660 -18.21 19.60 12.63
N ASP A 661 -17.98 19.05 13.84
CA ASP A 661 -17.42 17.71 14.00
C ASP A 661 -18.47 16.66 13.59
N THR A 662 -18.08 15.82 12.63
CA THR A 662 -18.88 14.72 12.10
C THR A 662 -18.19 13.36 12.27
N GLY A 663 -17.01 13.32 12.92
CA GLY A 663 -16.17 12.13 13.07
C GLY A 663 -15.38 11.70 11.82
N ASN A 664 -15.58 12.38 10.68
CA ASN A 664 -14.69 12.28 9.52
C ASN A 664 -13.56 13.28 9.70
N GLU A 665 -12.31 12.87 9.83
CA GLU A 665 -11.20 13.79 10.07
C GLU A 665 -10.31 13.88 8.82
N LEU A 666 -9.58 14.99 8.68
CA LEU A 666 -8.75 15.25 7.50
C LEU A 666 -7.47 14.42 7.53
N ASN A 667 -7.01 14.01 6.35
CA ASN A 667 -5.79 13.22 6.20
C ASN A 667 -4.56 13.97 6.73
N ALA A 668 -3.71 13.26 7.47
CA ALA A 668 -2.40 13.76 7.86
C ALA A 668 -1.53 14.07 6.61
N GLN A 669 -0.58 14.99 6.75
CA GLN A 669 0.46 15.27 5.76
C GLN A 669 1.81 14.83 6.29
N SER A 670 2.54 14.08 5.47
CA SER A 670 3.94 13.78 5.75
C SER A 670 4.78 15.03 5.52
N ILE A 671 5.71 15.27 6.44
CA ILE A 671 6.73 16.33 6.37
C ILE A 671 8.12 15.69 6.40
N PRO A 672 9.20 16.42 6.01
CA PRO A 672 10.55 15.85 5.97
C PRO A 672 11.01 15.22 7.29
N ASP A 673 12.00 14.33 7.22
CA ASP A 673 12.55 13.60 8.38
C ASP A 673 13.26 14.59 9.32
N GLU A 674 14.01 15.52 8.73
CA GLU A 674 14.49 16.74 9.37
C GLU A 674 13.33 17.72 9.59
N ILE A 675 13.17 18.18 10.82
CA ILE A 675 12.13 19.15 11.17
C ILE A 675 12.73 20.54 11.38
N GLY A 676 12.06 21.55 10.83
CA GLY A 676 12.37 22.96 11.05
C GLY A 676 11.15 23.75 11.51
N TYR A 677 11.38 24.82 12.27
CA TYR A 677 10.32 25.70 12.79
C TYR A 677 9.35 26.16 11.68
N GLY A 678 9.86 26.75 10.59
CA GLY A 678 9.05 27.22 9.46
C GLY A 678 8.30 26.09 8.74
N SER A 679 8.91 24.90 8.63
CA SER A 679 8.28 23.74 7.97
C SER A 679 7.04 23.24 8.71
N ILE A 680 7.08 23.22 10.05
CA ILE A 680 5.96 22.83 10.90
C ILE A 680 4.84 23.86 10.76
N ARG A 681 5.16 25.16 10.84
CA ARG A 681 4.19 26.25 10.70
C ARG A 681 3.50 26.25 9.34
N ASN A 682 4.25 26.14 8.26
CA ASN A 682 3.69 26.10 6.90
C ASN A 682 2.75 24.90 6.71
N ALA A 683 3.16 23.70 7.15
CA ALA A 683 2.31 22.51 7.07
C ALA A 683 1.02 22.64 7.90
N LEU A 684 1.10 23.21 9.11
CA LEU A 684 -0.06 23.47 9.95
C LEU A 684 -0.99 24.54 9.37
N ARG A 685 -0.46 25.60 8.75
CA ARG A 685 -1.26 26.63 8.06
C ARG A 685 -2.10 25.99 6.95
N THR A 686 -1.45 25.29 6.03
CA THR A 686 -2.12 24.61 4.90
C THR A 686 -3.19 23.64 5.40
N LYS A 687 -2.92 22.88 6.46
CA LYS A 687 -3.91 21.98 7.05
C LYS A 687 -5.03 22.70 7.78
N SER A 688 -4.75 23.83 8.42
CA SER A 688 -5.74 24.67 9.08
C SER A 688 -6.72 25.26 8.07
N GLU A 689 -6.23 25.72 6.91
CA GLU A 689 -7.06 26.23 5.82
C GLU A 689 -8.04 25.17 5.33
N ILE A 690 -7.53 23.98 4.98
CA ILE A 690 -8.38 22.85 4.55
C ILE A 690 -9.39 22.47 5.64
N ALA A 691 -8.95 22.44 6.91
CA ALA A 691 -9.82 22.15 8.06
C ALA A 691 -10.92 23.18 8.26
N TYR A 692 -10.62 24.46 8.08
CA TYR A 692 -11.60 25.53 8.20
C TYR A 692 -12.67 25.43 7.11
N GLN A 693 -12.27 25.28 5.84
CA GLN A 693 -13.21 25.20 4.71
C GLN A 693 -14.16 24.00 4.85
N ASP A 694 -13.61 22.84 5.18
CA ASP A 694 -14.38 21.62 5.41
C ASP A 694 -15.31 21.76 6.63
N ALA A 695 -14.87 22.44 7.70
CA ALA A 695 -15.69 22.71 8.87
C ALA A 695 -16.90 23.61 8.55
N VAL A 696 -16.73 24.65 7.72
CA VAL A 696 -17.84 25.51 7.28
C VAL A 696 -18.89 24.69 6.55
N GLN A 697 -18.48 23.93 5.53
CA GLN A 697 -19.39 23.11 4.72
C GLN A 697 -20.13 22.07 5.56
N ARG A 698 -19.44 21.41 6.50
CA ARG A 698 -20.04 20.42 7.39
C ARG A 698 -21.03 21.02 8.37
N LEU A 699 -20.75 22.19 8.92
CA LEU A 699 -21.66 22.87 9.83
C LEU A 699 -22.98 23.24 9.13
N ASP A 700 -22.90 23.77 7.90
CA ASP A 700 -24.09 24.14 7.13
C ASP A 700 -24.88 22.92 6.64
N TYR A 701 -24.18 21.86 6.23
CA TYR A 701 -24.80 20.58 5.93
C TYR A 701 -25.55 20.03 7.15
N LYS A 702 -24.91 20.02 8.33
CA LYS A 702 -25.49 19.56 9.59
C LYS A 702 -26.70 20.39 10.02
N ARG A 703 -26.63 21.72 9.90
CA ARG A 703 -27.78 22.62 10.13
C ARG A 703 -28.96 22.26 9.24
N THR A 704 -28.70 21.99 7.96
CA THR A 704 -29.75 21.61 7.00
C THR A 704 -30.35 20.24 7.32
N GLN A 705 -29.51 19.26 7.66
CA GLN A 705 -29.96 17.93 8.07
C GLN A 705 -30.81 17.97 9.35
N LEU A 706 -30.40 18.74 10.36
CA LEU A 706 -31.13 18.86 11.62
C LEU A 706 -32.48 19.59 11.48
N LYS A 707 -32.66 20.42 10.44
CA LYS A 707 -33.99 20.98 10.10
C LYS A 707 -34.95 19.91 9.58
N GLN A 708 -34.43 18.96 8.81
CA GLN A 708 -35.24 17.87 8.23
C GLN A 708 -35.48 16.74 9.24
N ASN A 709 -34.51 16.48 10.11
CA ASN A 709 -34.56 15.45 11.14
C ASN A 709 -33.98 15.99 12.45
N PRO A 710 -34.78 16.63 13.32
CA PRO A 710 -34.31 17.17 14.60
C PRO A 710 -33.78 16.10 15.55
N LYS A 711 -32.88 16.48 16.46
CA LYS A 711 -32.42 15.57 17.53
C LYS A 711 -33.59 15.19 18.44
N PRO A 712 -33.67 13.93 18.92
CA PRO A 712 -34.59 13.56 19.99
C PRO A 712 -34.41 14.47 21.22
N ALA A 713 -35.50 14.74 21.96
CA ALA A 713 -35.49 15.69 23.09
C ALA A 713 -34.41 15.37 24.15
N ASP A 714 -34.25 14.10 24.52
CA ASP A 714 -33.23 13.66 25.49
C ASP A 714 -31.80 13.94 25.01
N ASP A 715 -31.56 13.79 23.71
CA ASP A 715 -30.26 13.97 23.07
C ASP A 715 -29.93 15.44 22.77
N ALA A 716 -30.96 16.28 22.58
CA ALA A 716 -30.81 17.70 22.28
C ALA A 716 -30.10 18.48 23.41
N ALA A 717 -30.20 18.00 24.65
CA ALA A 717 -29.55 18.61 25.81
C ALA A 717 -28.10 18.14 26.03
N VAL A 718 -27.63 17.12 25.31
CA VAL A 718 -26.26 16.61 25.45
C VAL A 718 -25.32 17.40 24.55
N PRO A 719 -24.26 18.03 25.10
CA PRO A 719 -23.23 18.67 24.29
C PRO A 719 -22.62 17.70 23.28
N GLU A 720 -22.39 18.13 22.05
CA GLU A 720 -21.60 17.37 21.09
C GLU A 720 -20.11 17.47 21.38
N PHE A 721 -19.69 18.57 22.01
CA PHE A 721 -18.29 18.85 22.31
C PHE A 721 -18.14 19.61 23.62
N LYS A 722 -17.26 19.10 24.50
CA LYS A 722 -16.99 19.71 25.80
C LYS A 722 -15.59 20.32 25.85
N ARG A 723 -15.50 21.50 26.46
CA ARG A 723 -14.21 22.14 26.77
C ARG A 723 -13.48 21.39 27.89
N MET A 724 -12.16 21.31 27.77
CA MET A 724 -11.27 20.68 28.74
C MET A 724 -10.37 21.73 29.42
N PRO A 725 -10.02 21.56 30.70
CA PRO A 725 -9.06 22.45 31.36
C PRO A 725 -7.67 22.36 30.69
N PRO A 726 -6.90 23.47 30.62
CA PRO A 726 -5.53 23.44 30.11
C PRO A 726 -4.70 22.38 30.83
N ALA A 727 -3.82 21.69 30.11
CA ALA A 727 -3.02 20.60 30.66
C ALA A 727 -1.68 20.49 29.94
N VAL A 728 -0.59 20.38 30.69
CA VAL A 728 0.75 20.18 30.14
C VAL A 728 1.29 18.85 30.65
N TRP A 729 1.68 17.97 29.72
CA TRP A 729 2.36 16.73 30.08
C TRP A 729 3.36 16.36 28.98
N ILE A 730 4.64 16.32 29.35
CA ILE A 730 5.73 16.02 28.43
C ILE A 730 6.36 14.70 28.86
N GLY A 731 6.01 13.61 28.18
CA GLY A 731 6.58 12.29 28.42
C GLY A 731 8.00 12.15 27.85
N PRO A 732 8.78 11.16 28.35
CA PRO A 732 10.08 10.84 27.77
C PRO A 732 9.91 10.29 26.35
N SER A 733 10.70 10.77 25.40
CA SER A 733 10.61 10.35 23.99
C SER A 733 10.76 8.83 23.81
N ALA A 734 9.86 8.22 23.05
CA ALA A 734 9.95 6.84 22.61
C ALA A 734 11.06 6.62 21.57
N LEU A 735 11.53 7.69 20.92
CA LEU A 735 12.49 7.62 19.83
C LEU A 735 13.95 7.55 20.30
N THR A 736 14.21 7.63 21.61
CA THR A 736 15.56 7.51 22.17
C THR A 736 16.04 6.06 22.18
N ASN A 737 17.16 5.76 21.52
CA ASN A 737 17.79 4.43 21.46
C ASN A 737 16.84 3.32 20.95
N PRO A 738 16.38 3.37 19.69
CA PRO A 738 15.65 2.27 19.07
C PRO A 738 16.51 0.99 19.05
N CYS A 739 15.85 -0.17 18.98
CA CYS A 739 16.57 -1.43 18.87
C CYS A 739 17.20 -1.50 17.46
N PRO A 740 18.52 -1.71 17.34
CA PRO A 740 19.18 -1.83 16.05
C PRO A 740 18.57 -2.97 15.24
N VAL A 741 18.32 -2.73 13.95
CA VAL A 741 17.73 -3.74 13.06
C VAL A 741 18.64 -4.97 12.92
N THR A 742 19.95 -4.79 13.07
CA THR A 742 20.93 -5.89 13.12
C THR A 742 20.68 -6.85 14.28
N ASP A 743 20.33 -6.33 15.46
CA ASP A 743 20.07 -7.16 16.64
C ASP A 743 18.74 -7.90 16.50
N MET A 744 17.74 -7.21 15.92
CA MET A 744 16.45 -7.81 15.56
C MET A 744 16.62 -8.95 14.54
N GLU A 745 17.49 -8.77 13.55
CA GLU A 745 17.81 -9.76 12.52
C GLU A 745 18.46 -11.01 13.13
N GLN A 746 19.45 -10.80 13.99
CA GLN A 746 20.11 -11.87 14.71
C GLN A 746 19.12 -12.68 15.58
N LEU A 747 18.24 -11.98 16.29
CA LEU A 747 17.19 -12.62 17.09
C LEU A 747 16.18 -13.39 16.23
N SER A 748 15.66 -12.79 15.15
CA SER A 748 14.71 -13.47 14.26
C SER A 748 15.33 -14.68 13.57
N ASN A 749 16.60 -14.59 13.15
CA ASN A 749 17.35 -15.71 12.57
C ASN A 749 17.42 -16.88 13.57
N ARG A 750 17.92 -16.66 14.79
CA ARG A 750 18.04 -17.71 15.81
C ARG A 750 16.69 -18.33 16.17
N LEU A 751 15.67 -17.52 16.40
CA LEU A 751 14.31 -18.02 16.71
C LEU A 751 13.69 -18.81 15.55
N SER A 752 13.86 -18.35 14.31
CA SER A 752 13.31 -19.04 13.13
C SER A 752 13.94 -20.41 12.88
N LYS A 753 15.15 -20.65 13.41
CA LYS A 753 15.86 -21.92 13.27
C LYS A 753 15.15 -23.08 13.95
N VAL A 754 14.37 -22.80 15.01
CA VAL A 754 13.56 -23.80 15.74
C VAL A 754 12.68 -24.62 14.80
N PHE A 755 12.12 -24.00 13.76
CA PHE A 755 11.24 -24.70 12.82
C PHE A 755 11.98 -25.69 11.91
N SER A 756 13.31 -25.59 11.79
CA SER A 756 14.11 -26.57 11.05
C SER A 756 14.10 -27.97 11.70
N ASP A 757 13.73 -28.08 12.97
CA ASP A 757 13.62 -29.36 13.68
C ASP A 757 12.29 -30.08 13.38
N TYR A 758 11.38 -29.45 12.63
CA TYR A 758 10.02 -29.91 12.34
C TYR A 758 9.79 -29.92 10.81
N PRO A 759 10.31 -30.93 10.09
CA PRO A 759 10.31 -30.96 8.63
C PRO A 759 8.92 -31.00 8.01
N GLU A 760 7.88 -31.40 8.72
CA GLU A 760 6.49 -31.35 8.26
C GLU A 760 5.88 -29.94 8.23
N LEU A 761 6.51 -28.98 8.93
CA LEU A 761 6.11 -27.58 8.90
C LEU A 761 6.68 -26.88 7.67
N PHE A 762 5.89 -25.96 7.13
CA PHE A 762 6.28 -25.14 5.99
C PHE A 762 5.71 -23.72 6.10
N ASN A 763 6.17 -22.82 5.22
CA ASN A 763 5.74 -21.42 5.22
C ASN A 763 5.96 -20.76 6.60
N HIS A 764 7.00 -21.24 7.30
CA HIS A 764 7.30 -20.81 8.64
C HIS A 764 8.15 -19.54 8.62
N CYS A 765 7.88 -18.60 9.51
CA CYS A 765 8.72 -17.42 9.69
C CYS A 765 8.63 -16.90 11.12
N VAL A 766 9.68 -16.20 11.55
CA VAL A 766 9.68 -15.39 12.77
C VAL A 766 9.92 -13.94 12.39
N LYS A 767 9.00 -13.08 12.81
CA LYS A 767 9.06 -11.63 12.65
C LYS A 767 9.35 -10.97 13.99
N VAL A 768 10.38 -10.13 14.03
CA VAL A 768 10.70 -9.24 15.15
C VAL A 768 10.42 -7.82 14.68
N TYR A 769 9.55 -7.10 15.38
CA TYR A 769 9.06 -5.80 14.94
C TYR A 769 9.03 -4.78 16.09
N GLN A 770 9.44 -3.55 15.77
CA GLN A 770 9.41 -2.41 16.67
C GLN A 770 8.68 -1.23 16.00
N LYS A 771 7.78 -0.61 16.75
CA LYS A 771 7.17 0.70 16.44
C LYS A 771 7.36 1.60 17.65
N ARG A 772 7.98 2.77 17.43
CA ARG A 772 8.20 3.80 18.45
C ARG A 772 7.62 5.10 17.93
N VAL A 773 6.80 5.77 18.74
CA VAL A 773 6.07 6.96 18.33
C VAL A 773 6.08 8.00 19.44
N ASP A 774 6.32 9.25 19.06
CA ASP A 774 6.04 10.42 19.87
C ASP A 774 4.86 11.17 19.25
N TYR A 775 3.75 11.27 19.98
CA TYR A 775 2.61 12.10 19.60
C TYR A 775 2.68 13.45 20.31
N TYR A 776 2.76 14.53 19.55
CA TYR A 776 2.63 15.89 20.04
C TYR A 776 1.21 16.36 19.77
N ARG A 777 0.56 16.93 20.77
CA ARG A 777 -0.75 17.57 20.63
C ARG A 777 -0.75 18.94 21.26
N LEU A 778 -1.22 19.92 20.49
CA LEU A 778 -1.50 21.27 20.95
C LEU A 778 -2.96 21.61 20.66
N THR A 779 -3.68 22.21 21.60
CA THR A 779 -5.05 22.67 21.39
C THR A 779 -5.23 24.14 21.76
N SER A 780 -6.26 24.77 21.20
CA SER A 780 -6.65 26.15 21.54
C SER A 780 -7.17 26.31 22.97
N GLU A 781 -7.37 25.19 23.69
CA GLU A 781 -7.75 25.16 25.11
C GLU A 781 -6.53 24.98 26.04
N GLY A 782 -5.32 24.97 25.48
CA GLY A 782 -4.08 24.91 26.26
C GLY A 782 -3.66 23.49 26.66
N GLN A 783 -4.11 22.45 25.95
CA GLN A 783 -3.47 21.14 26.07
C GLN A 783 -2.13 21.16 25.32
N LYS A 784 -1.04 20.79 26.00
CA LYS A 784 0.33 20.65 25.46
C LYS A 784 0.89 19.30 25.88
N ILE A 785 0.68 18.29 25.03
CA ILE A 785 0.88 16.88 25.37
C ILE A 785 1.93 16.26 24.44
N LEU A 786 3.03 15.75 24.99
CA LEU A 786 3.93 14.82 24.31
C LEU A 786 3.72 13.43 24.90
N GLN A 787 3.15 12.52 24.11
CA GLN A 787 2.88 11.16 24.52
C GLN A 787 3.71 10.13 23.75
N PRO A 788 4.64 9.43 24.44
CA PRO A 788 5.37 8.32 23.84
C PRO A 788 4.48 7.07 23.74
N ASP A 789 4.67 6.30 22.68
CA ASP A 789 4.12 4.95 22.52
C ASP A 789 5.19 4.01 21.94
N THR A 790 5.27 2.80 22.50
CA THR A 790 6.27 1.79 22.13
C THR A 790 5.60 0.44 22.02
N VAL A 791 5.75 -0.18 20.85
CA VAL A 791 5.31 -1.55 20.60
C VAL A 791 6.51 -2.36 20.13
N PHE A 792 6.80 -3.45 20.81
CA PHE A 792 7.76 -4.46 20.38
C PHE A 792 7.07 -5.82 20.37
N HIS A 793 7.08 -6.53 19.25
CA HIS A 793 6.47 -7.86 19.20
C HIS A 793 7.26 -8.88 18.40
N ILE A 794 7.16 -10.12 18.87
CA ILE A 794 7.63 -11.31 18.18
C ILE A 794 6.39 -12.04 17.69
N THR A 795 6.31 -12.27 16.39
CA THR A 795 5.28 -13.10 15.77
C THR A 795 5.95 -14.24 15.05
N ALA A 796 5.44 -15.47 15.21
CA ALA A 796 5.81 -16.57 14.35
C ALA A 796 4.59 -17.07 13.59
N ARG A 797 4.79 -17.48 12.35
CA ARG A 797 3.80 -18.17 11.53
C ARG A 797 4.36 -19.54 11.20
N ALA A 798 3.52 -20.56 11.14
CA ALA A 798 3.85 -21.86 10.56
C ALA A 798 2.60 -22.48 9.93
N SER A 799 2.80 -23.30 8.90
CA SER A 799 1.75 -24.09 8.26
C SER A 799 2.07 -25.58 8.34
N ILE A 800 1.04 -26.41 8.40
CA ILE A 800 1.15 -27.88 8.42
C ILE A 800 0.01 -28.51 7.62
N LYS A 801 0.28 -29.64 6.97
CA LYS A 801 -0.73 -30.45 6.27
C LYS A 801 -1.44 -31.39 7.27
N THR A 802 -2.75 -31.56 7.15
CA THR A 802 -3.52 -32.56 7.90
C THR A 802 -3.60 -33.89 7.14
N ASP A 803 -4.00 -34.97 7.82
CA ASP A 803 -4.25 -36.28 7.19
C ASP A 803 -5.34 -36.21 6.09
N GLY A 804 -6.21 -35.19 6.13
CA GLY A 804 -7.24 -34.92 5.12
C GLY A 804 -6.76 -34.04 3.96
N ASN A 805 -5.45 -33.83 3.81
CA ASN A 805 -4.84 -32.94 2.83
C ASN A 805 -5.33 -31.49 2.93
N GLU A 806 -5.64 -31.00 4.14
CA GLU A 806 -5.92 -29.58 4.38
C GLU A 806 -4.70 -28.87 4.97
N VAL A 807 -4.52 -27.59 4.67
CA VAL A 807 -3.48 -26.75 5.26
C VAL A 807 -4.04 -26.00 6.47
N LYS A 808 -3.33 -26.11 7.60
CA LYS A 808 -3.58 -25.30 8.79
C LYS A 808 -2.43 -24.34 9.00
N THR A 809 -2.74 -23.06 9.12
CA THR A 809 -1.76 -22.00 9.40
C THR A 809 -2.11 -21.32 10.71
N GLU A 810 -1.14 -21.23 11.62
CA GLU A 810 -1.32 -20.61 12.92
C GLU A 810 -0.26 -19.56 13.22
N TYR A 811 -0.54 -18.75 14.24
CA TYR A 811 0.29 -17.63 14.62
C TYR A 811 0.62 -17.67 16.12
N TYR A 812 1.90 -17.69 16.43
CA TYR A 812 2.44 -17.34 17.74
C TYR A 812 2.58 -15.82 17.83
N ARG A 813 2.12 -15.20 18.93
CA ARG A 813 2.18 -13.73 19.12
C ARG A 813 2.60 -13.38 20.54
N LEU A 814 3.64 -12.56 20.67
CA LEU A 814 4.10 -11.99 21.94
C LEU A 814 4.23 -10.46 21.80
N HIS A 815 3.54 -9.72 22.66
CA HIS A 815 3.57 -8.25 22.70
C HIS A 815 4.20 -7.75 24.00
N VAL A 816 5.24 -6.92 23.88
CA VAL A 816 5.95 -6.29 25.00
C VAL A 816 6.24 -4.81 24.70
N GLY A 817 6.69 -4.04 25.70
CA GLY A 817 6.97 -2.61 25.54
C GLY A 817 8.28 -2.33 24.79
N GLY A 818 9.31 -3.14 25.03
CA GLY A 818 10.60 -3.06 24.35
C GLY A 818 11.35 -4.39 24.40
N ILE A 819 12.52 -4.45 23.75
CA ILE A 819 13.36 -5.66 23.70
C ILE A 819 13.75 -6.17 25.11
N ASN A 820 13.95 -5.26 26.06
CA ASN A 820 14.31 -5.61 27.45
C ASN A 820 13.14 -6.21 28.25
N ASP A 821 11.91 -6.09 27.76
CA ASP A 821 10.72 -6.68 28.37
C ASP A 821 10.45 -8.12 27.86
N LEU A 822 11.30 -8.65 26.98
CA LEU A 822 11.17 -10.01 26.46
C LEU A 822 11.57 -11.06 27.50
N PRO A 823 10.95 -12.26 27.47
CA PRO A 823 11.52 -13.45 28.10
C PRO A 823 12.94 -13.74 27.61
N SER A 824 13.68 -14.58 28.33
CA SER A 824 14.99 -15.05 27.85
C SER A 824 14.86 -15.76 26.51
N GLU A 825 15.92 -15.72 25.70
CA GLU A 825 15.93 -16.34 24.38
C GLU A 825 15.62 -17.84 24.46
N ASP A 826 16.18 -18.56 25.43
CA ASP A 826 15.87 -19.99 25.68
C ASP A 826 14.39 -20.24 25.97
N ALA A 827 13.75 -19.34 26.72
CA ALA A 827 12.32 -19.44 27.01
C ALA A 827 11.49 -19.24 25.74
N LEU A 828 11.87 -18.28 24.88
CA LEU A 828 11.23 -18.04 23.59
C LEU A 828 11.40 -19.24 22.65
N MET A 829 12.61 -19.80 22.54
CA MET A 829 12.84 -21.00 21.74
C MET A 829 12.01 -22.18 22.24
N GLY A 830 11.99 -22.42 23.56
CA GLY A 830 11.16 -23.47 24.16
C GLY A 830 9.66 -23.25 23.94
N GLU A 831 9.20 -22.01 23.80
CA GLU A 831 7.81 -21.70 23.42
C GLU A 831 7.52 -21.97 21.95
N LEU A 832 8.47 -21.68 21.06
CA LEU A 832 8.35 -21.99 19.63
C LEU A 832 8.37 -23.51 19.36
N HIS A 833 9.16 -24.28 20.12
CA HIS A 833 9.08 -25.75 20.09
C HIS A 833 7.68 -26.25 20.49
N ARG A 834 7.14 -25.77 21.61
CA ARG A 834 5.76 -26.13 22.02
C ARG A 834 4.71 -25.71 21.01
N PHE A 835 4.91 -24.58 20.33
CA PHE A 835 4.05 -24.13 19.24
C PHE A 835 4.11 -25.08 18.03
N ALA A 836 5.32 -25.51 17.63
CA ALA A 836 5.49 -26.49 16.57
C ALA A 836 4.90 -27.87 16.91
N GLU A 837 5.12 -28.36 18.14
CA GLU A 837 4.49 -29.58 18.65
C GLU A 837 2.97 -29.49 18.67
N TYR A 838 2.41 -28.32 19.02
CA TYR A 838 0.97 -28.09 18.93
C TYR A 838 0.48 -28.14 17.49
N MET A 839 1.23 -27.60 16.52
CA MET A 839 0.88 -27.72 15.09
C MET A 839 0.80 -29.18 14.66
N GLN A 840 1.76 -30.02 15.05
CA GLN A 840 1.71 -31.47 14.82
C GLN A 840 0.46 -32.10 15.44
N GLN A 841 0.14 -31.79 16.70
CA GLN A 841 -1.06 -32.31 17.36
C GLN A 841 -2.34 -31.86 16.63
N LYS A 842 -2.40 -30.59 16.21
CA LYS A 842 -3.54 -30.01 15.51
C LYS A 842 -3.74 -30.64 14.14
N SER A 843 -2.66 -30.98 13.43
CA SER A 843 -2.75 -31.66 12.12
C SER A 843 -3.44 -33.03 12.17
N ARG A 844 -3.38 -33.69 13.34
CA ARG A 844 -3.99 -35.01 13.62
C ARG A 844 -5.31 -34.89 14.36
N ALA A 845 -5.75 -33.67 14.69
CA ALA A 845 -6.98 -33.45 15.42
C ALA A 845 -8.18 -33.81 14.53
N LYS A 846 -9.12 -34.56 15.09
CA LYS A 846 -10.31 -34.97 14.33
C LYS A 846 -11.24 -33.78 14.16
N ALA A 847 -11.67 -33.55 12.93
CA ALA A 847 -12.79 -32.65 12.66
C ALA A 847 -14.04 -33.16 13.40
N VAL A 848 -14.74 -32.25 14.05
CA VAL A 848 -16.01 -32.52 14.72
C VAL A 848 -17.08 -31.61 14.14
N GLU A 849 -18.23 -32.21 13.86
CA GLU A 849 -19.48 -31.50 13.60
C GLU A 849 -20.39 -31.81 14.78
N ASP A 850 -20.80 -30.77 15.51
CA ASP A 850 -21.57 -30.95 16.74
C ASP A 850 -22.42 -29.72 17.02
N LEU A 851 -23.74 -29.94 17.12
CA LEU A 851 -24.68 -28.96 17.64
C LEU A 851 -24.79 -29.18 19.15
N TYR A 852 -23.89 -28.54 19.88
CA TYR A 852 -23.70 -28.79 21.31
C TYR A 852 -24.49 -27.78 22.15
N ILE A 853 -25.30 -28.26 23.08
CA ILE A 853 -25.93 -27.44 24.13
C ILE A 853 -25.48 -27.98 25.49
N GLY A 854 -24.66 -27.21 26.19
CA GLY A 854 -24.13 -27.66 27.48
C GLY A 854 -23.15 -26.70 28.14
N PRO A 855 -22.47 -27.12 29.21
CA PRO A 855 -21.43 -26.33 29.83
C PRO A 855 -20.18 -26.23 28.93
N VAL A 856 -19.56 -25.06 28.90
CA VAL A 856 -18.34 -24.78 28.15
C VAL A 856 -17.38 -24.02 29.06
N LEU A 857 -16.11 -24.45 29.08
CA LEU A 857 -15.06 -23.79 29.85
C LEU A 857 -14.14 -23.02 28.89
N TYR A 858 -13.96 -21.72 29.13
CA TYR A 858 -12.96 -20.92 28.43
C TYR A 858 -11.78 -20.71 29.37
N GLU A 859 -10.55 -20.96 28.90
CA GLU A 859 -9.31 -20.87 29.66
C GLU A 859 -8.30 -19.94 28.97
N ASP A 860 -7.41 -19.37 29.78
CA ASP A 860 -6.30 -18.53 29.38
C ASP A 860 -6.74 -17.31 28.54
N GLU A 861 -6.14 -17.06 27.38
CA GLU A 861 -6.46 -15.87 26.58
C GLU A 861 -7.88 -15.92 25.99
N SER A 862 -8.47 -17.11 25.81
CA SER A 862 -9.88 -17.23 25.38
C SER A 862 -10.85 -16.64 26.41
N ALA A 863 -10.56 -16.81 27.70
CA ALA A 863 -11.34 -16.16 28.76
C ALA A 863 -11.15 -14.63 28.72
N MET A 864 -9.93 -14.16 28.46
CA MET A 864 -9.60 -12.72 28.38
C MET A 864 -10.30 -12.04 27.20
N GLU A 865 -10.23 -12.62 26.00
CA GLU A 865 -10.91 -12.13 24.80
C GLU A 865 -12.41 -12.03 25.03
N LEU A 866 -13.00 -13.03 25.70
CA LEU A 866 -14.41 -13.03 26.04
C LEU A 866 -14.77 -11.90 27.01
N PHE A 867 -14.01 -11.72 28.09
CA PHE A 867 -14.21 -10.61 29.02
C PHE A 867 -14.04 -9.26 28.32
N ALA A 868 -12.92 -9.04 27.64
CA ALA A 868 -12.61 -7.77 26.99
C ALA A 868 -13.62 -7.40 25.90
N GLY A 869 -14.01 -8.36 25.07
CA GLY A 869 -14.98 -8.15 23.99
C GLY A 869 -16.39 -7.83 24.51
N LYS A 870 -16.88 -8.60 25.50
CA LYS A 870 -18.25 -8.42 26.01
C LYS A 870 -18.38 -7.23 26.94
N ILE A 871 -17.42 -7.01 27.84
CA ILE A 871 -17.48 -5.92 28.82
C ILE A 871 -17.34 -4.56 28.13
N ALA A 872 -16.30 -4.37 27.31
CA ALA A 872 -16.00 -3.07 26.72
C ALA A 872 -17.16 -2.52 25.89
N ASN A 873 -17.98 -3.38 25.28
CA ASN A 873 -19.14 -2.97 24.50
C ASN A 873 -20.21 -2.24 25.32
N TYR A 874 -20.28 -2.45 26.63
CA TYR A 874 -21.27 -1.83 27.54
C TYR A 874 -20.71 -0.68 28.38
N THR A 875 -19.39 -0.46 28.35
CA THR A 875 -18.74 0.52 29.22
C THR A 875 -18.68 1.92 28.61
N HIS A 876 -19.30 2.18 27.47
CA HIS A 876 -19.37 3.50 26.83
C HIS A 876 -20.64 3.64 25.98
N SER A 877 -20.98 4.88 25.63
CA SER A 877 -22.11 5.27 24.79
C SER A 877 -21.59 6.16 23.67
N TYR A 878 -22.10 6.02 22.45
CA TYR A 878 -21.71 6.85 21.30
C TYR A 878 -22.86 7.65 20.73
N TRP A 879 -22.55 8.82 20.16
CA TRP A 879 -23.43 9.51 19.23
C TRP A 879 -23.37 8.84 17.85
N LEU A 880 -24.51 8.35 17.35
CA LEU A 880 -24.60 7.72 16.02
C LEU A 880 -25.06 8.77 15.00
N TRP A 881 -24.10 9.50 14.42
CA TRP A 881 -24.35 10.59 13.47
C TRP A 881 -25.37 10.23 12.37
N ARG A 882 -25.22 9.06 11.71
CA ARG A 882 -26.13 8.60 10.65
C ARG A 882 -27.57 8.34 11.11
N GLN A 883 -27.77 8.05 12.39
CA GLN A 883 -29.08 7.78 12.98
C GLN A 883 -29.62 8.99 13.77
N ASN A 884 -28.83 10.06 13.86
CA ASN A 884 -29.12 11.29 14.59
C ASN A 884 -29.62 11.07 16.04
N LYS A 885 -28.99 10.13 16.77
CA LYS A 885 -29.30 9.81 18.17
C LYS A 885 -28.13 9.14 18.88
N SER A 886 -28.10 9.19 20.21
CA SER A 886 -27.17 8.34 20.97
C SER A 886 -27.53 6.87 20.82
N ASP A 887 -26.54 6.00 20.97
CA ASP A 887 -26.83 4.60 21.22
C ASP A 887 -27.63 4.44 22.53
N ARG A 888 -28.27 3.28 22.68
CA ARG A 888 -29.19 3.03 23.80
C ARG A 888 -28.51 2.41 25.02
N LYS A 889 -27.17 2.32 25.06
CA LYS A 889 -26.45 1.57 26.11
C LYS A 889 -26.55 2.24 27.48
N HIS A 890 -26.64 3.55 27.52
CA HIS A 890 -26.84 4.31 28.76
C HIS A 890 -28.10 3.91 29.54
N ARG A 891 -29.13 3.37 28.87
CA ARG A 891 -30.36 2.88 29.51
C ARG A 891 -30.14 1.66 30.41
N TYR A 892 -28.94 1.08 30.38
CA TYR A 892 -28.51 0.02 31.27
C TYR A 892 -27.88 0.52 32.58
N LEU A 893 -27.61 1.83 32.73
CA LEU A 893 -27.12 2.39 33.99
C LEU A 893 -28.08 2.06 35.14
N GLY A 894 -27.53 1.61 36.26
CA GLY A 894 -28.28 1.15 37.42
C GLY A 894 -28.96 -0.22 37.24
N LYS A 895 -28.91 -0.82 36.05
CA LYS A 895 -29.49 -2.15 35.78
C LYS A 895 -28.41 -3.22 35.83
N GLN A 896 -28.85 -4.42 36.19
CA GLN A 896 -28.03 -5.61 36.10
C GLN A 896 -27.87 -6.02 34.63
N VAL A 897 -26.66 -5.88 34.10
CA VAL A 897 -26.29 -6.26 32.72
C VAL A 897 -25.37 -7.46 32.64
N PHE A 898 -24.73 -7.79 33.76
CA PHE A 898 -23.82 -8.90 33.93
C PHE A 898 -24.22 -9.74 35.16
N PRO A 899 -23.69 -10.97 35.30
CA PRO A 899 -23.90 -11.79 36.48
C PRO A 899 -23.53 -11.05 37.77
N SER A 900 -24.32 -11.24 38.84
CA SER A 900 -24.14 -10.53 40.12
C SER A 900 -22.81 -10.86 40.82
N ASP A 901 -22.16 -11.95 40.41
CA ASP A 901 -20.88 -12.37 40.96
C ASP A 901 -19.68 -11.65 40.31
N LEU A 902 -19.89 -10.78 39.31
CA LEU A 902 -18.83 -10.11 38.55
C LEU A 902 -18.77 -8.60 38.85
N SER A 903 -17.56 -8.08 39.06
CA SER A 903 -17.29 -6.65 39.15
C SER A 903 -16.12 -6.26 38.23
N VAL A 904 -16.22 -5.10 37.60
CA VAL A 904 -15.21 -4.58 36.67
C VAL A 904 -14.83 -3.16 37.07
N TRP A 905 -13.54 -2.92 37.12
CA TRP A 905 -12.95 -1.60 37.34
C TRP A 905 -12.18 -1.15 36.11
N GLN A 906 -12.20 0.16 35.84
CA GLN A 906 -11.10 0.78 35.12
C GLN A 906 -10.01 1.11 36.13
N LEU A 907 -8.76 0.77 35.83
CA LEU A 907 -7.59 1.20 36.60
C LEU A 907 -6.90 2.36 35.89
N GLY A 908 -6.53 3.40 36.66
CA GLY A 908 -5.85 4.59 36.16
C GLY A 908 -4.44 4.81 36.70
N ASN A 909 -3.97 3.94 37.62
CA ASN A 909 -2.74 4.18 38.38
C ASN A 909 -1.67 3.10 38.18
N ASP A 910 -2.03 1.89 37.76
CA ASP A 910 -1.12 0.74 37.74
C ASP A 910 -0.65 0.40 36.32
N SER A 911 0.68 0.43 36.10
CA SER A 911 1.32 0.11 34.82
C SER A 911 1.83 -1.32 34.71
N VAL A 912 1.92 -2.03 35.84
CA VAL A 912 2.51 -3.38 35.95
C VAL A 912 1.64 -4.27 36.83
N TYR A 913 1.40 -5.51 36.39
CA TYR A 913 0.72 -6.54 37.18
C TYR A 913 1.53 -7.83 37.14
N ASN A 914 1.96 -8.34 38.31
CA ASN A 914 2.79 -9.55 38.45
C ASN A 914 4.01 -9.57 37.49
N GLY A 915 4.74 -8.46 37.41
CA GLY A 915 5.89 -8.31 36.51
C GLY A 915 5.54 -8.10 35.03
N THR A 916 4.27 -8.17 34.64
CA THR A 916 3.82 -7.90 33.26
C THR A 916 3.44 -6.43 33.13
N LYS A 917 4.13 -5.71 32.22
CA LYS A 917 3.76 -4.35 31.84
C LYS A 917 2.46 -4.37 31.03
N LEU A 918 1.48 -3.57 31.44
CA LEU A 918 0.17 -3.50 30.82
C LEU A 918 0.18 -2.48 29.69
N LEU A 919 0.01 -2.95 28.45
CA LEU A 919 -0.16 -2.08 27.30
C LEU A 919 -1.50 -1.34 27.42
N GLY A 920 -1.47 -0.03 27.17
CA GLY A 920 -2.64 0.85 27.33
C GLY A 920 -2.66 1.66 28.64
N TYR A 921 -1.78 1.39 29.61
CA TYR A 921 -1.59 2.29 30.75
C TYR A 921 -0.95 3.61 30.30
N ARG A 922 -1.46 4.75 30.80
CA ARG A 922 -0.88 6.08 30.60
C ARG A 922 -1.07 6.95 31.83
N GLN A 923 -0.16 7.92 32.01
CA GLN A 923 -0.27 8.92 33.09
C GLN A 923 -1.39 9.93 32.83
N VAL A 924 -1.54 10.34 31.57
CA VAL A 924 -2.64 11.17 31.08
C VAL A 924 -3.16 10.61 29.77
N ASP A 925 -4.41 10.90 29.46
CA ASP A 925 -4.99 10.67 28.13
C ASP A 925 -4.60 11.79 27.16
N ALA A 926 -5.06 11.71 25.91
CA ALA A 926 -4.70 12.69 24.88
C ALA A 926 -5.21 14.10 25.18
N ASP A 927 -6.21 14.29 26.05
CA ASP A 927 -6.67 15.60 26.52
C ASP A 927 -5.95 16.06 27.80
N GLY A 928 -4.92 15.34 28.25
CA GLY A 928 -4.19 15.65 29.48
C GLY A 928 -4.93 15.24 30.76
N THR A 929 -6.01 14.47 30.65
CA THR A 929 -6.79 13.99 31.80
C THR A 929 -6.24 12.66 32.28
N ARG A 930 -5.89 12.56 33.57
CA ARG A 930 -5.50 11.29 34.17
C ARG A 930 -6.66 10.28 34.07
N PRO A 931 -6.45 9.07 33.53
CA PRO A 931 -7.46 8.02 33.54
C PRO A 931 -7.97 7.78 34.96
N LYS A 932 -9.29 7.82 35.15
CA LYS A 932 -9.89 7.61 36.46
C LYS A 932 -9.83 6.14 36.83
N THR A 933 -9.57 5.86 38.11
CA THR A 933 -9.84 4.55 38.71
C THR A 933 -11.27 4.56 39.23
N LEU A 934 -12.16 3.76 38.64
CA LEU A 934 -13.57 3.75 39.02
C LEU A 934 -14.26 2.41 38.75
N PRO A 935 -15.33 2.08 39.48
CA PRO A 935 -16.11 0.88 39.22
C PRO A 935 -16.98 1.09 37.99
N LEU A 936 -16.81 0.27 36.97
CA LEU A 936 -17.70 0.26 35.79
C LEU A 936 -18.92 -0.61 36.07
N ILE A 937 -18.67 -1.80 36.61
CA ILE A 937 -19.68 -2.78 36.95
C ILE A 937 -19.44 -3.23 38.39
N GLU A 938 -20.46 -3.15 39.23
CA GLU A 938 -20.39 -3.68 40.60
C GLU A 938 -21.48 -4.71 40.81
N LYS A 939 -21.08 -5.94 41.15
CA LYS A 939 -22.00 -7.06 41.36
C LYS A 939 -23.00 -7.17 40.20
N GLY A 940 -22.50 -7.13 38.97
CA GLY A 940 -23.28 -7.25 37.73
C GLY A 940 -24.05 -5.99 37.29
N ILE A 941 -24.10 -4.94 38.12
CA ILE A 941 -24.84 -3.70 37.85
C ILE A 941 -23.90 -2.69 37.18
N LEU A 942 -24.30 -2.13 36.03
CA LEU A 942 -23.56 -1.05 35.38
C LEU A 942 -23.68 0.22 36.21
N LYS A 943 -22.57 0.68 36.79
CA LYS A 943 -22.50 1.85 37.67
C LYS A 943 -22.05 3.10 36.93
N ASN A 944 -21.04 2.96 36.10
CA ASN A 944 -20.44 4.07 35.37
C ASN A 944 -20.12 3.67 33.94
N MET A 945 -20.06 4.67 33.07
CA MET A 945 -19.64 4.54 31.69
C MET A 945 -18.47 5.49 31.45
N LEU A 946 -17.52 5.01 30.66
CA LEU A 946 -16.33 5.71 30.23
C LEU A 946 -16.64 6.65 29.06
N THR A 947 -15.95 7.77 29.00
CA THR A 947 -16.09 8.76 27.94
C THR A 947 -14.85 9.66 27.84
N GLY A 948 -14.66 10.26 26.67
CA GLY A 948 -13.67 11.31 26.43
C GLY A 948 -14.30 12.69 26.50
N ARG A 949 -13.86 13.61 25.63
CA ARG A 949 -14.40 14.97 25.54
C ARG A 949 -15.71 15.12 24.75
N ARG A 950 -16.11 14.08 24.02
CA ARG A 950 -17.36 13.99 23.25
C ARG A 950 -18.39 13.21 24.09
N PRO A 951 -19.22 13.88 24.91
CA PRO A 951 -20.13 13.17 25.78
C PRO A 951 -21.29 12.57 24.98
N ALA A 952 -21.93 11.58 25.58
CA ALA A 952 -23.17 10.99 25.11
C ALA A 952 -24.08 10.79 26.32
N LEU A 953 -25.35 10.44 26.09
CA LEU A 953 -26.26 10.08 27.18
C LEU A 953 -25.61 9.03 28.09
N GLY A 954 -25.73 9.21 29.41
CA GLY A 954 -25.14 8.35 30.44
C GLY A 954 -23.66 8.56 30.75
N CYS A 955 -22.93 9.35 29.97
CA CYS A 955 -21.52 9.63 30.20
C CYS A 955 -21.18 11.11 29.89
N PRO A 956 -21.57 12.04 30.81
CA PRO A 956 -21.50 13.49 30.57
C PRO A 956 -20.14 14.14 30.93
N THR A 957 -19.21 13.40 31.54
CA THR A 957 -17.91 13.94 31.99
C THR A 957 -16.77 12.99 31.63
N SER A 958 -15.67 13.53 31.11
CA SER A 958 -14.48 12.74 30.74
C SER A 958 -14.00 11.86 31.91
N THR A 959 -13.65 10.63 31.57
CA THR A 959 -13.05 9.64 32.48
C THR A 959 -11.56 9.42 32.21
N GLY A 960 -10.96 10.20 31.31
CA GLY A 960 -9.55 10.08 30.91
C GLY A 960 -9.34 8.91 29.94
N ASN A 961 -10.07 8.90 28.83
CA ASN A 961 -10.15 7.78 27.89
C ASN A 961 -10.01 8.23 26.41
N GLU A 962 -9.54 9.45 26.16
CA GLU A 962 -9.23 9.96 24.82
C GLU A 962 -7.82 9.49 24.40
N HIS A 963 -7.68 8.75 23.30
CA HIS A 963 -6.40 8.14 22.89
C HIS A 963 -5.99 8.61 21.50
N PHE A 964 -4.69 8.77 21.24
CA PHE A 964 -4.20 8.87 19.86
C PHE A 964 -4.58 7.60 19.08
N TYR A 965 -5.02 7.80 17.84
CA TYR A 965 -5.65 6.78 17.04
C TYR A 965 -5.16 6.87 15.58
N GLU A 966 -4.49 5.82 15.12
CA GLU A 966 -4.03 5.66 13.74
C GLU A 966 -4.88 4.61 13.01
N LEU A 967 -5.71 5.05 12.06
CA LEU A 967 -6.33 4.17 11.06
C LEU A 967 -6.16 4.81 9.68
N ASN A 968 -5.71 4.06 8.68
CA ASN A 968 -5.78 4.46 7.26
C ASN A 968 -5.27 5.88 6.94
N ARG A 969 -4.14 6.31 7.52
CA ARG A 969 -3.51 7.65 7.37
C ARG A 969 -4.18 8.81 8.12
N ASP A 970 -5.18 8.54 8.97
CA ASP A 970 -5.72 9.53 9.90
C ASP A 970 -4.80 9.67 11.11
N LEU A 971 -4.51 10.90 11.52
CA LEU A 971 -3.82 11.22 12.77
C LEU A 971 -4.79 11.96 13.69
N LYS A 972 -5.48 11.23 14.56
CA LYS A 972 -6.57 11.77 15.39
C LYS A 972 -6.59 11.24 16.81
N THR A 973 -7.56 11.72 17.60
CA THR A 973 -7.90 11.11 18.88
C THR A 973 -9.26 10.44 18.85
N ALA A 974 -9.37 9.30 19.50
CA ALA A 974 -10.61 8.57 19.66
C ALA A 974 -10.72 7.95 21.05
N TYR A 975 -11.96 7.71 21.47
CA TYR A 975 -12.25 6.96 22.68
C TYR A 975 -11.76 5.52 22.60
N THR A 976 -11.12 5.04 23.67
CA THR A 976 -11.01 3.60 23.94
C THR A 976 -10.91 3.30 25.44
N THR A 977 -11.10 2.03 25.79
CA THR A 977 -11.01 1.55 27.17
C THR A 977 -9.56 1.59 27.66
N GLY A 978 -9.36 2.03 28.91
CA GLY A 978 -8.07 1.88 29.60
C GLY A 978 -7.85 0.45 30.08
N ILE A 979 -7.16 0.30 31.22
CA ILE A 979 -6.91 -1.00 31.85
C ILE A 979 -8.17 -1.50 32.54
N LEU A 980 -8.67 -2.68 32.13
CA LEU A 980 -9.82 -3.31 32.76
C LEU A 980 -9.38 -4.35 33.80
N HIS A 981 -9.92 -4.25 35.01
CA HIS A 981 -9.73 -5.24 36.07
C HIS A 981 -11.04 -5.95 36.39
N VAL A 982 -11.12 -7.21 35.99
CA VAL A 982 -12.28 -8.07 36.22
C VAL A 982 -12.05 -8.88 37.49
N THR A 983 -13.04 -8.88 38.37
CA THR A 983 -13.04 -9.59 39.65
C THR A 983 -14.35 -10.32 39.85
N SER A 984 -14.33 -11.33 40.72
CA SER A 984 -15.53 -12.00 41.18
C SER A 984 -15.53 -12.11 42.71
N ASN A 985 -16.72 -12.04 43.30
CA ASN A 985 -16.95 -12.21 44.73
C ASN A 985 -16.97 -13.69 45.18
N ARG A 986 -17.09 -14.63 44.25
CA ARG A 986 -17.17 -16.08 44.51
C ARG A 986 -16.26 -16.89 43.56
N PRO A 987 -14.96 -16.57 43.47
CA PRO A 987 -14.06 -17.29 42.59
C PRO A 987 -13.75 -18.69 43.15
N LEU A 988 -13.47 -19.65 42.26
CA LEU A 988 -13.04 -21.00 42.62
C LEU A 988 -11.60 -21.24 42.17
N PRO A 989 -10.75 -21.97 42.92
CA PRO A 989 -9.48 -22.45 42.38
C PRO A 989 -9.69 -23.19 41.05
N LEU A 990 -8.79 -23.03 40.07
CA LEU A 990 -8.96 -23.55 38.71
C LEU A 990 -9.27 -25.06 38.70
N GLY A 991 -8.60 -25.84 39.54
CA GLY A 991 -8.87 -27.28 39.68
C GLY A 991 -10.29 -27.59 40.19
N GLN A 992 -10.83 -26.78 41.10
CA GLN A 992 -12.23 -26.92 41.56
C GLN A 992 -13.23 -26.47 40.50
N LEU A 993 -12.90 -25.42 39.73
CA LEU A 993 -13.72 -24.96 38.61
C LEU A 993 -13.84 -26.05 37.53
N ARG A 994 -12.73 -26.72 37.17
CA ARG A 994 -12.73 -27.87 36.26
C ARG A 994 -13.58 -29.02 36.79
N LYS A 995 -13.46 -29.38 38.07
CA LYS A 995 -14.34 -30.39 38.70
C LYS A 995 -15.82 -30.01 38.60
N ARG A 996 -16.15 -28.72 38.77
CA ARG A 996 -17.51 -28.20 38.65
C ARG A 996 -18.03 -28.25 37.22
N PHE A 997 -17.19 -27.90 36.24
CA PHE A 997 -17.49 -28.03 34.81
C PHE A 997 -17.87 -29.47 34.45
N LEU A 998 -17.02 -30.45 34.82
CA LEU A 998 -17.28 -31.86 34.55
C LEU A 998 -18.55 -32.37 35.27
N LYS A 999 -18.76 -31.96 36.53
CA LYS A 999 -19.98 -32.32 37.27
C LYS A 999 -21.24 -31.75 36.62
N SER A 1000 -21.21 -30.50 36.13
CA SER A 1000 -22.32 -29.89 35.41
C SER A 1000 -22.63 -30.64 34.12
N ALA A 1001 -21.59 -31.05 33.38
CA ALA A 1001 -21.75 -31.78 32.13
C ALA A 1001 -22.37 -33.17 32.37
N LYS A 1002 -21.90 -33.90 33.39
CA LYS A 1002 -22.48 -35.19 33.80
C LYS A 1002 -23.94 -35.05 34.24
N LYS A 1003 -24.26 -33.99 34.99
CA LYS A 1003 -25.64 -33.72 35.43
C LYS A 1003 -26.57 -33.42 34.26
N ALA A 1004 -26.06 -32.80 33.19
CA ALA A 1004 -26.80 -32.53 31.96
C ALA A 1004 -26.99 -33.79 31.08
N GLY A 1005 -26.47 -34.96 31.49
CA GLY A 1005 -26.61 -36.21 30.73
C GLY A 1005 -25.77 -36.25 29.45
N LEU A 1006 -24.77 -35.37 29.34
CA LEU A 1006 -23.91 -35.30 28.16
C LEU A 1006 -22.89 -36.46 28.16
N LYS A 1007 -22.39 -36.82 26.98
CA LYS A 1007 -21.29 -37.80 26.84
C LYS A 1007 -19.92 -37.12 26.89
N HIS A 1008 -19.84 -35.91 26.35
CA HIS A 1008 -18.64 -35.08 26.31
C HIS A 1008 -18.98 -33.61 26.61
N ALA A 1009 -17.95 -32.80 26.84
CA ALA A 1009 -18.06 -31.34 26.98
C ALA A 1009 -16.85 -30.64 26.37
N TYR A 1010 -16.95 -29.33 26.08
CA TYR A 1010 -15.89 -28.58 25.39
C TYR A 1010 -15.16 -27.57 26.28
N ILE A 1011 -13.85 -27.47 26.03
CA ILE A 1011 -12.96 -26.43 26.57
C ILE A 1011 -12.35 -25.65 25.42
N PHE A 1012 -12.44 -24.31 25.49
CA PHE A 1012 -11.68 -23.40 24.64
C PHE A 1012 -10.44 -22.94 25.38
N ARG A 1013 -9.27 -23.28 24.86
CA ARG A 1013 -7.98 -22.92 25.47
C ARG A 1013 -7.14 -22.17 24.45
N HIS A 1014 -6.81 -20.92 24.73
CA HIS A 1014 -5.89 -20.15 23.89
C HIS A 1014 -4.67 -19.75 24.69
N LYS A 1015 -3.51 -20.19 24.21
CA LYS A 1015 -2.19 -19.72 24.63
C LYS A 1015 -1.42 -19.37 23.37
N ARG A 1016 -0.45 -18.46 23.47
CA ARG A 1016 0.48 -18.20 22.36
C ARG A 1016 1.17 -19.47 21.80
N THR A 1017 1.41 -20.50 22.62
CA THR A 1017 1.99 -21.79 22.18
C THR A 1017 0.96 -22.82 21.70
N SER A 1018 -0.33 -22.57 21.89
CA SER A 1018 -1.42 -23.45 21.45
C SER A 1018 -2.63 -22.59 21.05
N PRO A 1019 -2.53 -21.83 19.95
CA PRO A 1019 -3.54 -20.85 19.57
C PRO A 1019 -4.85 -21.54 19.20
N TYR A 1020 -5.94 -21.03 19.78
CA TYR A 1020 -7.32 -21.42 19.50
C TYR A 1020 -7.56 -22.94 19.59
N ALA A 1021 -7.09 -23.59 20.64
CA ALA A 1021 -7.28 -25.03 20.85
C ALA A 1021 -8.72 -25.33 21.33
N LEU A 1022 -9.43 -26.16 20.56
CA LEU A 1022 -10.73 -26.72 20.92
C LEU A 1022 -10.53 -28.13 21.49
N ILE A 1023 -10.93 -28.34 22.75
CA ILE A 1023 -10.69 -29.60 23.46
C ILE A 1023 -12.04 -30.24 23.80
N ARG A 1024 -12.24 -31.47 23.34
CA ARG A 1024 -13.37 -32.33 23.73
C ARG A 1024 -12.97 -33.18 24.93
N VAL A 1025 -13.77 -33.15 25.98
CA VAL A 1025 -13.52 -33.92 27.21
C VAL A 1025 -14.55 -35.03 27.34
N ASP A 1026 -14.09 -36.28 27.35
CA ASP A 1026 -14.93 -37.44 27.61
C ASP A 1026 -15.31 -37.48 29.09
N LEU A 1027 -16.61 -37.56 29.41
CA LEU A 1027 -17.07 -37.44 30.79
C LEU A 1027 -16.95 -38.76 31.57
N ASN A 1028 -16.86 -39.90 30.90
CA ASN A 1028 -16.72 -41.21 31.54
C ASN A 1028 -15.28 -41.42 32.03
N THR A 1029 -14.31 -41.06 31.19
CA THR A 1029 -12.88 -41.26 31.43
C THR A 1029 -12.16 -40.00 31.93
N GLY A 1030 -12.72 -38.82 31.68
CA GLY A 1030 -12.09 -37.52 31.98
C GLY A 1030 -10.97 -37.14 31.00
N LYS A 1031 -10.78 -37.89 29.91
CA LYS A 1031 -9.71 -37.66 28.92
C LYS A 1031 -9.98 -36.40 28.09
N GLU A 1032 -8.98 -35.53 27.97
CA GLU A 1032 -8.97 -34.38 27.06
C GLU A 1032 -8.47 -34.82 25.67
N GLU A 1033 -9.21 -34.49 24.61
CA GLU A 1033 -8.86 -34.75 23.21
C GLU A 1033 -8.89 -33.42 22.44
N LEU A 1034 -7.81 -33.09 21.73
CA LEU A 1034 -7.79 -31.95 20.80
C LEU A 1034 -8.63 -32.31 19.58
N VAL A 1035 -9.60 -31.45 19.24
CA VAL A 1035 -10.48 -31.62 18.09
C VAL A 1035 -10.48 -30.36 17.24
N GLU A 1036 -10.93 -30.47 15.99
CA GLU A 1036 -11.03 -29.36 15.07
C GLU A 1036 -12.48 -28.99 14.78
N GLY A 1037 -12.78 -27.70 14.83
CA GLY A 1037 -14.08 -27.17 14.43
C GLY A 1037 -14.10 -25.65 14.47
N LYS A 1038 -14.92 -25.05 13.61
CA LYS A 1038 -15.19 -23.61 13.61
C LYS A 1038 -16.37 -23.34 14.53
N CYS A 1039 -16.21 -22.37 15.41
CA CYS A 1039 -17.26 -21.92 16.34
C CYS A 1039 -17.23 -20.41 16.49
N TYR A 1040 -18.38 -19.83 16.81
CA TYR A 1040 -18.49 -18.40 17.12
C TYR A 1040 -18.33 -18.14 18.62
N LEU A 1041 -17.82 -16.97 18.98
CA LEU A 1041 -17.82 -16.51 20.38
C LEU A 1041 -19.26 -16.47 20.91
N PRO A 1042 -19.48 -16.85 22.18
CA PRO A 1042 -20.83 -16.99 22.73
C PRO A 1042 -21.57 -15.64 22.71
N SER A 1043 -22.90 -15.71 22.58
CA SER A 1043 -23.76 -14.53 22.64
C SER A 1043 -23.68 -13.85 24.02
N ILE A 1044 -24.16 -12.60 24.12
CA ILE A 1044 -24.21 -11.92 25.41
C ILE A 1044 -25.15 -12.64 26.41
N GLU A 1045 -26.22 -13.26 25.90
CA GLU A 1045 -27.15 -14.01 26.73
C GLU A 1045 -26.50 -15.26 27.30
N GLN A 1046 -25.72 -15.97 26.50
CA GLN A 1046 -24.91 -17.10 26.95
C GLN A 1046 -23.83 -16.65 27.95
N PHE A 1047 -23.17 -15.50 27.71
CA PHE A 1047 -22.20 -14.94 28.66
C PHE A 1047 -22.84 -14.62 30.02
N ARG A 1048 -24.10 -14.14 30.04
CA ARG A 1048 -24.86 -13.90 31.29
C ARG A 1048 -25.18 -15.18 32.07
N ARG A 1049 -25.11 -16.36 31.42
CA ARG A 1049 -25.26 -17.67 32.08
C ARG A 1049 -23.95 -18.17 32.71
N MET A 1050 -22.98 -17.28 32.92
CA MET A 1050 -21.76 -17.58 33.67
C MET A 1050 -22.09 -18.20 35.04
N LYS A 1051 -21.51 -19.36 35.33
CA LYS A 1051 -21.73 -20.08 36.57
C LYS A 1051 -20.64 -19.88 37.61
N ALA A 1052 -19.40 -19.71 37.18
CA ALA A 1052 -18.24 -19.48 38.02
C ALA A 1052 -17.03 -19.02 37.19
N VAL A 1053 -16.05 -18.43 37.88
CA VAL A 1053 -14.74 -18.04 37.33
C VAL A 1053 -13.62 -18.55 38.21
N SER A 1054 -12.39 -18.57 37.69
CA SER A 1054 -11.21 -18.98 38.45
C SER A 1054 -10.78 -17.93 39.48
N LYS A 1055 -10.06 -18.36 40.52
CA LYS A 1055 -9.40 -17.49 41.50
C LYS A 1055 -8.10 -16.92 40.95
N GLU A 1056 -7.39 -17.73 40.18
CA GLU A 1056 -6.17 -17.37 39.47
C GLU A 1056 -6.49 -16.31 38.43
N LYS A 1057 -5.67 -15.25 38.41
CA LYS A 1057 -5.77 -14.13 37.47
C LYS A 1057 -4.59 -14.15 36.50
N MET A 1058 -4.79 -13.50 35.36
CA MET A 1058 -3.76 -13.26 34.35
C MET A 1058 -3.89 -11.85 33.80
N ALA A 1059 -2.75 -11.24 33.47
CA ALA A 1059 -2.68 -10.02 32.68
C ALA A 1059 -2.46 -10.40 31.22
N CYS A 1060 -3.21 -9.78 30.31
CA CYS A 1060 -3.07 -9.99 28.88
C CYS A 1060 -3.05 -8.64 28.16
N ASN A 1061 -2.11 -8.49 27.23
CA ASN A 1061 -2.00 -7.37 26.31
C ASN A 1061 -2.59 -7.82 24.97
N LEU A 1062 -3.87 -7.55 24.76
CA LEU A 1062 -4.57 -7.98 23.55
C LEU A 1062 -4.07 -7.23 22.31
N ASN A 1063 -4.13 -7.89 21.15
CA ASN A 1063 -3.54 -7.44 19.90
C ASN A 1063 -3.90 -5.97 19.55
N PRO A 1064 -2.90 -5.09 19.31
CA PRO A 1064 -3.12 -3.69 18.99
C PRO A 1064 -3.64 -3.42 17.56
N THR A 1065 -3.69 -4.39 16.64
CA THR A 1065 -4.04 -4.15 15.22
C THR A 1065 -5.46 -3.61 14.97
N GLU A 1066 -6.37 -3.65 15.95
CA GLU A 1066 -7.68 -2.98 15.88
C GLU A 1066 -7.70 -1.60 16.54
N GLY A 1067 -6.54 -1.03 16.90
CA GLY A 1067 -6.43 0.25 17.59
C GLY A 1067 -6.98 0.22 19.02
N ARG A 1068 -7.08 -0.97 19.64
CA ARG A 1068 -7.76 -1.14 20.93
C ARG A 1068 -6.82 -1.33 22.12
N GLY A 1069 -5.55 -1.73 21.91
CA GLY A 1069 -4.49 -1.81 22.93
C GLY A 1069 -4.98 -2.02 24.37
N ARG A 1070 -5.75 -3.10 24.60
CA ARG A 1070 -6.43 -3.34 25.87
C ARG A 1070 -5.54 -4.19 26.76
N GLY A 1071 -4.98 -3.59 27.79
CA GLY A 1071 -4.51 -4.33 28.96
C GLY A 1071 -5.72 -4.78 29.78
N ILE A 1072 -5.85 -6.08 30.01
CA ILE A 1072 -6.89 -6.65 30.87
C ILE A 1072 -6.27 -7.54 31.93
N ILE A 1073 -6.74 -7.39 33.17
CA ILE A 1073 -6.48 -8.30 34.29
C ILE A 1073 -7.79 -9.01 34.60
N ALA A 1074 -7.89 -10.31 34.35
CA ALA A 1074 -9.12 -11.05 34.60
C ALA A 1074 -8.86 -12.47 35.13
N PRO A 1075 -9.89 -13.17 35.61
CA PRO A 1075 -9.81 -14.59 35.93
C PRO A 1075 -9.33 -15.43 34.74
N LYS A 1076 -8.37 -16.33 34.97
CA LYS A 1076 -7.81 -17.26 33.96
C LYS A 1076 -8.85 -18.15 33.29
N ALA A 1077 -9.99 -18.42 33.91
CA ALA A 1077 -11.02 -19.25 33.32
C ALA A 1077 -12.44 -18.80 33.70
N ILE A 1078 -13.37 -19.07 32.79
CA ILE A 1078 -14.80 -18.81 32.93
C ILE A 1078 -15.62 -20.02 32.49
N LEU A 1079 -16.54 -20.45 33.35
CA LEU A 1079 -17.49 -21.53 33.07
C LEU A 1079 -18.85 -20.93 32.69
N LEU A 1080 -19.26 -21.16 31.45
CA LEU A 1080 -20.62 -20.90 30.99
C LEU A 1080 -21.42 -22.20 31.03
N VAL A 1081 -22.68 -22.13 31.47
CA VAL A 1081 -23.62 -23.27 31.39
C VAL A 1081 -24.68 -22.98 30.33
N ASP A 1082 -25.25 -24.02 29.75
CA ASP A 1082 -26.28 -23.93 28.70
C ASP A 1082 -25.84 -23.04 27.51
N THR A 1083 -24.60 -23.27 27.06
CA THR A 1083 -24.02 -22.64 25.87
C THR A 1083 -24.32 -23.50 24.66
N GLU A 1084 -24.90 -22.88 23.66
CA GLU A 1084 -25.12 -23.43 22.33
C GLU A 1084 -23.89 -23.12 21.48
N LEU A 1085 -23.27 -24.19 20.95
CA LEU A 1085 -22.19 -24.13 20.00
C LEU A 1085 -22.64 -24.85 18.74
N ASP A 1086 -22.61 -24.13 17.63
CA ASP A 1086 -22.65 -24.73 16.30
C ASP A 1086 -21.20 -24.94 15.86
N ILE A 1087 -20.69 -26.16 16.08
CA ILE A 1087 -19.35 -26.53 15.69
C ILE A 1087 -19.44 -27.13 14.30
N THR A 1088 -18.94 -26.38 13.31
CA THR A 1088 -18.93 -26.79 11.92
C THR A 1088 -17.52 -27.25 11.51
N PRO A 1089 -17.40 -28.20 10.56
CA PRO A 1089 -16.12 -28.55 10.00
C PRO A 1089 -15.41 -27.31 9.43
N ASN A 1090 -14.12 -27.20 9.73
CA ASN A 1090 -13.30 -26.12 9.20
C ASN A 1090 -12.79 -26.53 7.81
N HIS A 1091 -13.45 -26.08 6.74
CA HIS A 1091 -12.99 -26.33 5.38
C HIS A 1091 -11.71 -25.54 5.11
N GLY A 1092 -10.57 -26.21 5.30
CA GLY A 1092 -9.26 -25.63 5.02
C GLY A 1092 -9.02 -25.52 3.52
N ARG A 1093 -7.96 -24.79 3.15
CA ARG A 1093 -7.41 -24.90 1.81
C ARG A 1093 -6.86 -26.32 1.65
N HIS A 1094 -7.39 -27.09 0.71
CA HIS A 1094 -6.81 -28.38 0.36
C HIS A 1094 -5.51 -28.19 -0.41
N ILE A 1095 -4.54 -29.05 -0.13
CA ILE A 1095 -3.24 -29.10 -0.80
C ILE A 1095 -3.15 -30.35 -1.68
N ASP A 1096 -2.57 -30.23 -2.88
CA ASP A 1096 -2.26 -31.40 -3.72
C ASP A 1096 -1.20 -32.27 -3.02
N GLU A 1097 -1.59 -33.50 -2.67
CA GLU A 1097 -0.75 -34.42 -1.90
C GLU A 1097 0.57 -34.76 -2.61
N THR A 1098 0.52 -35.01 -3.91
CA THR A 1098 1.72 -35.30 -4.68
C THR A 1098 2.67 -34.11 -4.70
N LEU A 1099 2.16 -32.87 -4.76
CA LEU A 1099 3.02 -31.69 -4.75
C LEU A 1099 3.63 -31.42 -3.36
N TYR A 1100 2.91 -31.76 -2.29
CA TYR A 1100 3.43 -31.71 -0.93
C TYR A 1100 4.60 -32.69 -0.74
N GLU A 1101 4.44 -33.94 -1.19
CA GLU A 1101 5.46 -35.00 -1.12
C GLU A 1101 6.75 -34.70 -1.92
N LEU A 1102 6.71 -33.74 -2.85
CA LEU A 1102 7.93 -33.33 -3.57
C LEU A 1102 8.93 -32.62 -2.68
N ARG A 1103 8.49 -32.10 -1.54
CA ARG A 1103 9.29 -31.26 -0.65
C ARG A 1103 9.40 -31.78 0.77
N HIS A 1104 8.38 -32.51 1.23
CA HIS A 1104 8.24 -33.09 2.57
C HIS A 1104 8.16 -34.62 2.44
#